data_AF-A0A8S8YJX0-F1
#
_entry.id   AF-A0A8S8YJX0-F1
#
_cell.length_a   1.000
_cell.length_b   1.000
_cell.length_c   1.000
_cell.angle_alpha   90.00
_cell.angle_beta   90.00
_cell.angle_gamma   90.00
#
_symmetry.space_group_name_H-M   'P 1'
#
loop_
_entity.id
_entity.type
_entity.pdbx_description
1 polymer ?
#
loop_
_entity_poly.entity_id
_entity_poly.type
_entity_poly.pdbx_seq_one_letter_code
_entity_poly.pdbx_strand_id
1 'polypeptide(L)'
;MVRLHFILIAAFVLTGFAGIIIDRLVYRDFRKKGASPQVMMIASLGVALILRAITYLRFGAGRQIFEPEGDWRRPDLSWEIPTTKMRFNLGDRSVAEGRTYTTWECEQTGLDASTGEPILSRIVTDTSKPAWEVYDVTFNCAQATTNYVYYKGVVPFVVFSAVLLLILLLNKTRLGRRMRAVADNEELAASSGINVERVHMVSAFLSAGLSGIGGAVFALTLRFSPETAFTLLLPSFAIIVLGTIGSVPGALVGSIVVGFVRALSGPVTIGIGYPLGRSGLTNLDSMMPYIFLIAILMIMPKGIGDAYEKWKIERLRKRQEEDSVRDIKIAAALAILPTGILGLHHWWRNRPNRMQNFSIATFSAYVFHRFSDFVGKNSLADGSCSEDCLANASAETNLALVTGRNDDTLLVEDSPHFDTEVSEIDSSWFDLIRFEIDFVNFIVDFGDVIWPTAIVAIWIYSAYEGFRMLSGKDEPIEWPSFKRLQGNSSLSMATLQVRRKMSELNIKHKIALESAASRVRPLLASIYSRTSEISGRAYSSVTDASDNVFGPKFSVERRKAELYGRESPFGSWALFLLLMLILVMFLAWLPIAESDDFRFKKTLQVSNVLLTLSVFLLMSLSLNLHTGYTGMVNFGVIFFVSVGAISVGVLTAPERLHGYEWGILPATIFGVALAGALGWALAYPTARLRTDYFAIVTISLGEIVKVLLQGEPLLRVGSVGSAIGIASYPLPLENWWFCGSRTPGPDTPWAGPNDCLSDVELVDTPAVFVGELLGLGQPAPYFFVLMLLSVVAVVVVWRLLSVLISSPWGRVLKAIREDEEVAQHHGHDVLKHKAASLALGAAIAGLAGAFWAWKLTAFEPGFMAPARSTFLVWAAFVIGGRSNNRGMVVGAFIIVLMEFVFNVLAVGQGSPDLPLHTTADRIDSLFAWLVTSQWEVFRIFAIIALVGMATRSERLIDIGASGAAIFAFAAVALGQRSIDESYYGGVVTADMLYVKILLIGCLMLFSLKYNPKGLLPEVPVRPSRPEEVIGGE
;
A
#
# COMPACT_ATOMS: atom_id res chain seq x y z
N MET A 1 -23.30 -14.77 14.84
CA MET A 1 -23.57 -13.64 13.94
C MET A 1 -23.04 -12.39 14.60
N VAL A 2 -22.21 -11.61 13.92
CA VAL A 2 -21.59 -10.39 14.46
C VAL A 2 -22.01 -9.22 13.57
N ARG A 3 -22.62 -8.18 14.16
CA ARG A 3 -23.11 -7.03 13.39
C ARG A 3 -21.95 -6.28 12.75
N LEU A 4 -22.16 -5.74 11.54
CA LEU A 4 -21.12 -5.06 10.74
C LEU A 4 -20.33 -4.00 11.52
N HIS A 5 -20.99 -3.17 12.34
CA HIS A 5 -20.30 -2.13 13.12
C HIS A 5 -19.32 -2.69 14.15
N PHE A 6 -19.64 -3.81 14.81
CA PHE A 6 -18.70 -4.47 15.72
C PHE A 6 -17.48 -4.98 14.97
N ILE A 7 -17.66 -5.46 13.75
CA ILE A 7 -16.57 -5.96 12.91
C ILE A 7 -15.69 -4.80 12.44
N LEU A 8 -16.25 -3.65 12.06
CA LEU A 8 -15.48 -2.47 11.71
C LEU A 8 -14.66 -1.96 12.91
N ILE A 9 -15.24 -1.93 14.11
CA ILE A 9 -14.54 -1.53 15.34
C ILE A 9 -13.46 -2.56 15.70
N ALA A 10 -13.77 -3.85 15.65
CA ALA A 10 -12.80 -4.91 15.92
C ALA A 10 -11.66 -4.88 14.91
N ALA A 11 -11.96 -4.72 13.63
CA ALA A 11 -10.95 -4.58 12.58
C ALA A 11 -10.03 -3.39 12.87
N PHE A 12 -10.59 -2.23 13.23
CA PHE A 12 -9.80 -1.04 13.59
C PHE A 12 -8.88 -1.29 14.79
N VAL A 13 -9.41 -1.87 15.87
CA VAL A 13 -8.65 -2.07 17.11
C VAL A 13 -7.57 -3.15 16.93
N LEU A 14 -7.91 -4.28 16.31
CA LEU A 14 -6.99 -5.40 16.13
C LEU A 14 -5.84 -5.05 15.18
N THR A 15 -6.15 -4.46 14.03
CA THR A 15 -5.12 -4.01 13.09
C THR A 15 -4.31 -2.86 13.68
N GLY A 16 -4.93 -1.97 14.46
CA GLY A 16 -4.22 -0.94 15.20
C GLY A 16 -3.19 -1.51 16.17
N PHE A 17 -3.54 -2.51 16.98
CA PHE A 17 -2.59 -3.18 17.87
C PHE A 17 -1.49 -3.92 17.09
N ALA A 18 -1.83 -4.58 15.98
CA ALA A 18 -0.84 -5.16 15.09
C ALA A 18 0.15 -4.11 14.56
N GLY A 19 -0.34 -2.91 14.21
CA GLY A 19 0.49 -1.76 13.83
C GLY A 19 1.47 -1.34 14.92
N ILE A 20 1.05 -1.29 16.19
CA ILE A 20 1.93 -1.01 17.34
C ILE A 20 3.01 -2.08 17.49
N ILE A 21 2.62 -3.36 17.38
CA ILE A 21 3.56 -4.49 17.49
C ILE A 21 4.63 -4.41 16.40
N ILE A 22 4.23 -4.18 15.15
CA ILE A 22 5.14 -4.04 14.01
C ILE A 22 6.07 -2.85 14.23
N ASP A 23 5.54 -1.70 14.65
CA ASP A 23 6.34 -0.51 14.90
C ASP A 23 7.41 -0.77 15.97
N ARG A 24 7.04 -1.43 17.07
CA ARG A 24 7.95 -1.72 18.18
C ARG A 24 9.01 -2.76 17.83
N LEU A 25 8.64 -3.82 17.10
CA LEU A 25 9.54 -4.94 16.78
C LEU A 25 10.49 -4.64 15.61
N VAL A 26 10.02 -3.83 14.65
CA VAL A 26 10.70 -3.62 13.37
C VAL A 26 11.15 -2.16 13.22
N TYR A 27 10.21 -1.21 13.12
CA TYR A 27 10.54 0.15 12.70
C TYR A 27 11.30 0.96 13.75
N ARG A 28 11.05 0.72 15.04
CA ARG A 28 11.75 1.39 16.16
C ARG A 28 13.26 1.25 16.06
N ASP A 29 13.74 0.04 15.79
CA ASP A 29 15.18 -0.25 15.71
C ASP A 29 15.82 0.44 14.50
N PHE A 30 15.11 0.51 13.38
CA PHE A 30 15.58 1.22 12.18
C PHE A 30 15.67 2.73 12.40
N ARG A 31 14.67 3.33 13.05
CA ARG A 31 14.69 4.77 13.39
C ARG A 31 15.84 5.11 14.34
N LYS A 32 16.06 4.32 15.39
CA LYS A 32 17.18 4.52 16.33
C LYS A 32 18.56 4.44 15.66
N LYS A 33 18.68 3.73 14.54
CA LYS A 33 19.92 3.59 13.77
C LYS A 33 20.07 4.65 12.67
N GLY A 34 19.15 5.60 12.55
CA GLY A 34 19.16 6.60 11.47
C GLY A 34 19.04 5.96 10.08
N ALA A 35 18.30 4.86 9.96
CA ALA A 35 18.11 4.20 8.68
C ALA A 35 17.41 5.15 7.69
N SER A 36 17.84 5.14 6.42
CA SER A 36 17.20 5.98 5.41
C SER A 36 15.73 5.58 5.19
N PRO A 37 14.86 6.50 4.72
CA PRO A 37 13.46 6.18 4.40
C PRO A 37 13.31 5.01 3.44
N GLN A 38 14.26 4.85 2.51
CA GLN A 38 14.35 3.73 1.57
C GLN A 38 14.46 2.38 2.30
N VAL A 39 15.35 2.30 3.30
CA VAL A 39 15.53 1.09 4.12
C VAL A 39 14.28 0.80 4.94
N MET A 40 13.61 1.82 5.48
CA MET A 40 12.35 1.65 6.19
C MET A 40 11.25 1.06 5.28
N MET A 41 11.10 1.57 4.06
CA MET A 41 10.11 1.07 3.12
C MET A 41 10.39 -0.37 2.66
N ILE A 42 11.66 -0.70 2.46
CA ILE A 42 12.13 -2.06 2.17
C ILE A 42 11.81 -2.99 3.36
N ALA A 43 12.05 -2.55 4.59
CA ALA A 43 11.64 -3.30 5.78
C ALA A 43 10.11 -3.51 5.84
N SER A 44 9.31 -2.50 5.50
CA SER A 44 7.85 -2.63 5.43
C SER A 44 7.39 -3.71 4.44
N LEU A 45 8.07 -3.83 3.31
CA LEU A 45 7.82 -4.90 2.35
C LEU A 45 8.16 -6.28 2.92
N GLY A 46 9.30 -6.41 3.63
CA GLY A 46 9.65 -7.63 4.34
C GLY A 46 8.59 -8.04 5.37
N VAL A 47 8.06 -7.07 6.13
CA VAL A 47 6.91 -7.28 7.03
C VAL A 47 5.67 -7.71 6.25
N ALA A 48 5.37 -7.09 5.12
CA ALA A 48 4.21 -7.45 4.30
C ALA A 48 4.31 -8.89 3.76
N LEU A 49 5.50 -9.35 3.34
CA LEU A 49 5.74 -10.73 2.93
C LEU A 49 5.53 -11.72 4.09
N ILE A 50 6.03 -11.38 5.29
CA ILE A 50 5.82 -12.18 6.50
C ILE A 50 4.32 -12.26 6.83
N LEU A 51 3.61 -11.13 6.87
CA LEU A 51 2.18 -11.10 7.18
C LEU A 51 1.35 -11.86 6.15
N ARG A 52 1.70 -11.74 4.86
CA ARG A 52 1.07 -12.51 3.77
C ARG A 52 1.33 -14.01 3.92
N ALA A 53 2.56 -14.38 4.23
CA ALA A 53 2.89 -15.79 4.42
C ALA A 53 2.16 -16.37 5.63
N ILE A 54 2.08 -15.63 6.74
CA ILE A 54 1.31 -16.04 7.93
C ILE A 54 -0.18 -16.20 7.59
N THR A 55 -0.76 -15.29 6.79
CA THR A 55 -2.18 -15.42 6.39
C THR A 55 -2.41 -16.57 5.43
N TYR A 56 -1.53 -16.82 4.46
CA TYR A 56 -1.60 -18.04 3.63
C TYR A 56 -1.49 -19.30 4.47
N LEU A 57 -0.49 -19.30 5.34
CA LEU A 57 -0.23 -20.42 6.21
C LEU A 57 -1.46 -20.74 7.04
N ARG A 58 -2.20 -19.76 7.57
CA ARG A 58 -3.39 -19.97 8.42
C ARG A 58 -4.72 -20.16 7.69
N PHE A 59 -4.98 -19.40 6.63
CA PHE A 59 -6.28 -19.33 5.96
C PHE A 59 -6.29 -20.00 4.58
N GLY A 60 -5.14 -20.52 4.14
CA GLY A 60 -4.96 -21.12 2.82
C GLY A 60 -4.94 -20.08 1.70
N ALA A 61 -4.82 -20.57 0.46
CA ALA A 61 -4.90 -19.75 -0.75
C ALA A 61 -6.34 -19.58 -1.29
N GLY A 62 -7.32 -20.17 -0.61
CA GLY A 62 -8.73 -20.10 -0.99
C GLY A 62 -9.21 -18.66 -1.11
N ARG A 63 -10.06 -18.40 -2.10
CA ARG A 63 -10.74 -17.11 -2.23
C ARG A 63 -11.97 -17.12 -1.33
N GLN A 64 -11.90 -16.35 -0.25
CA GLN A 64 -12.98 -16.24 0.70
C GLN A 64 -13.82 -15.00 0.40
N ILE A 65 -15.09 -15.04 0.82
CA ILE A 65 -15.98 -13.89 0.76
C ILE A 65 -16.52 -13.62 2.16
N PHE A 66 -16.54 -12.36 2.55
CA PHE A 66 -16.97 -11.98 3.89
C PHE A 66 -18.43 -11.57 3.88
N GLU A 67 -19.25 -12.29 4.65
CA GLU A 67 -20.69 -12.06 4.78
C GLU A 67 -21.02 -11.83 6.27
N PRO A 68 -21.18 -10.57 6.73
CA PRO A 68 -21.38 -10.26 8.15
C PRO A 68 -22.71 -10.81 8.69
N GLU A 69 -23.76 -10.72 7.88
CA GLU A 69 -25.12 -11.22 8.11
C GLU A 69 -25.71 -11.65 6.75
N GLY A 70 -26.43 -12.78 6.71
CA GLY A 70 -27.02 -13.30 5.47
C GLY A 70 -28.00 -12.33 4.81
N ASP A 71 -28.63 -11.45 5.61
CA ASP A 71 -29.58 -10.46 5.12
C ASP A 71 -28.92 -9.31 4.35
N TRP A 72 -27.65 -8.98 4.60
CA TRP A 72 -27.01 -7.82 3.95
C TRP A 72 -26.71 -8.03 2.46
N ARG A 73 -26.61 -9.27 2.00
CA ARG A 73 -26.31 -9.61 0.60
C ARG A 73 -27.46 -10.28 -0.14
N ARG A 74 -28.66 -10.19 0.42
CA ARG A 74 -29.92 -10.51 -0.26
C ARG A 74 -30.06 -9.68 -1.55
N PRO A 75 -30.08 -10.30 -2.74
CA PRO A 75 -30.18 -9.58 -4.01
C PRO A 75 -31.49 -8.80 -4.16
N ASP A 76 -32.52 -9.22 -3.43
CA ASP A 76 -33.84 -8.58 -3.30
C ASP A 76 -33.80 -7.23 -2.57
N LEU A 77 -32.76 -6.96 -1.78
CA LEU A 77 -32.62 -5.70 -1.03
C LEU A 77 -31.79 -4.67 -1.82
N SER A 78 -32.47 -3.94 -2.71
CA SER A 78 -31.86 -2.88 -3.52
C SER A 78 -32.66 -1.59 -3.54
N TRP A 79 -31.97 -0.46 -3.68
CA TRP A 79 -32.60 0.80 -4.04
C TRP A 79 -32.84 0.80 -5.54
N GLU A 80 -34.10 0.94 -5.94
CA GLU A 80 -34.47 1.13 -7.35
C GLU A 80 -34.34 2.61 -7.66
N ILE A 81 -33.23 2.98 -8.27
CA ILE A 81 -32.98 4.36 -8.68
C ILE A 81 -33.35 4.47 -10.17
N PRO A 82 -34.28 5.34 -10.57
CA PRO A 82 -34.55 5.59 -11.98
C PRO A 82 -33.27 6.14 -12.64
N THR A 83 -32.84 5.51 -13.72
CA THR A 83 -31.56 5.83 -14.37
C THR A 83 -31.71 6.21 -15.81
N THR A 84 -31.08 7.33 -16.14
CA THR A 84 -30.81 7.74 -17.51
C THR A 84 -29.46 7.20 -17.93
N LYS A 85 -29.43 6.46 -19.03
CA LYS A 85 -28.20 5.94 -19.65
C LYS A 85 -27.87 6.79 -20.85
N MET A 86 -26.58 7.11 -21.00
CA MET A 86 -26.05 7.80 -22.17
C MET A 86 -25.15 6.83 -22.91
N ARG A 87 -25.40 6.64 -24.20
CA ARG A 87 -24.55 5.84 -25.08
C ARG A 87 -23.90 6.75 -26.11
N PHE A 88 -22.61 6.58 -26.29
CA PHE A 88 -21.83 7.23 -27.34
C PHE A 88 -21.51 6.20 -28.42
N ASN A 89 -21.89 6.49 -29.67
CA ASN A 89 -21.52 5.69 -30.83
C ASN A 89 -20.36 6.38 -31.56
N LEU A 90 -19.14 6.01 -31.18
CA LEU A 90 -17.90 6.52 -31.76
C LEU A 90 -17.44 5.61 -32.91
N GLY A 91 -16.88 6.18 -33.99
CA GLY A 91 -16.36 5.43 -35.14
C GLY A 91 -17.29 5.42 -36.35
N ASP A 92 -17.31 4.31 -37.10
CA ASP A 92 -18.17 4.15 -38.28
C ASP A 92 -19.66 4.01 -37.87
N ARG A 93 -20.45 4.97 -38.32
CA ARG A 93 -21.87 5.13 -38.01
C ARG A 93 -22.78 4.72 -39.16
N SER A 94 -22.22 4.24 -40.27
CA SER A 94 -23.01 3.67 -41.36
C SER A 94 -23.64 2.34 -40.91
N VAL A 95 -24.82 2.05 -41.45
CA VAL A 95 -25.49 0.76 -41.29
C VAL A 95 -25.29 -0.02 -42.58
N ALA A 96 -24.85 -1.28 -42.48
CA ALA A 96 -24.63 -2.11 -43.66
C ALA A 96 -25.95 -2.35 -44.40
N GLU A 97 -25.90 -2.41 -45.73
CA GLU A 97 -27.07 -2.57 -46.60
C GLU A 97 -27.88 -3.82 -46.18
N GLY A 98 -29.19 -3.64 -45.94
CA GLY A 98 -30.09 -4.70 -45.45
C GLY A 98 -30.07 -4.95 -43.94
N ARG A 99 -29.30 -4.19 -43.14
CA ARG A 99 -29.41 -4.18 -41.67
C ARG A 99 -30.09 -2.91 -41.19
N THR A 100 -30.73 -3.00 -40.03
CA THR A 100 -31.44 -1.89 -39.40
C THR A 100 -30.84 -1.61 -38.02
N TYR A 101 -30.87 -0.36 -37.57
CA TYR A 101 -30.43 0.04 -36.23
C TYR A 101 -31.64 0.33 -35.36
N THR A 102 -31.76 -0.38 -34.24
CA THR A 102 -32.80 -0.12 -33.23
C THR A 102 -32.31 0.96 -32.27
N THR A 103 -32.96 2.12 -32.26
CA THR A 103 -32.74 3.15 -31.24
C THR A 103 -33.33 2.70 -29.90
N TRP A 104 -32.94 3.36 -28.81
CA TRP A 104 -33.44 3.05 -27.46
C TRP A 104 -34.67 3.87 -27.05
N GLU A 105 -35.14 4.78 -27.90
CA GLU A 105 -36.42 5.46 -27.72
C GLU A 105 -37.57 4.53 -28.12
N CYS A 106 -38.64 4.55 -27.33
CA CYS A 106 -39.82 3.74 -27.56
C CYS A 106 -40.97 4.61 -28.07
N GLU A 107 -41.65 4.12 -29.10
CA GLU A 107 -42.83 4.73 -29.71
C GLU A 107 -44.04 3.80 -29.52
N GLN A 108 -45.23 4.37 -29.37
CA GLN A 108 -46.46 3.61 -29.24
C GLN A 108 -46.90 3.09 -30.61
N THR A 109 -46.81 1.77 -30.81
CA THR A 109 -47.13 1.12 -32.09
C THR A 109 -48.52 0.49 -32.15
N GLY A 110 -49.23 0.41 -31.02
CA GLY A 110 -50.60 -0.12 -30.96
C GLY A 110 -51.19 -0.15 -29.54
N LEU A 111 -52.36 -0.77 -29.39
CA LEU A 111 -53.00 -1.09 -28.10
C LEU A 111 -53.21 -2.61 -28.04
N ASP A 112 -52.89 -3.23 -26.91
CA ASP A 112 -53.12 -4.66 -26.70
C ASP A 112 -54.63 -4.93 -26.64
N ALA A 113 -55.11 -5.82 -27.52
CA ALA A 113 -56.53 -6.14 -27.68
C ALA A 113 -57.14 -6.82 -26.45
N SER A 114 -56.32 -7.31 -25.51
CA SER A 114 -56.78 -8.01 -24.30
C SER A 114 -56.76 -7.16 -23.03
N THR A 115 -55.84 -6.21 -22.91
CA THR A 115 -55.61 -5.40 -21.69
C THR A 115 -55.88 -3.91 -21.88
N GLY A 116 -55.96 -3.42 -23.12
CA GLY A 116 -56.15 -2.00 -23.43
C GLY A 116 -54.91 -1.13 -23.20
N GLU A 117 -53.76 -1.73 -22.88
CA GLU A 117 -52.51 -1.01 -22.63
C GLU A 117 -51.76 -0.68 -23.95
N PRO A 118 -51.01 0.44 -24.01
CA PRO A 118 -50.24 0.83 -25.18
C PRO A 118 -49.05 -0.11 -25.41
N ILE A 119 -48.97 -0.70 -26.60
CA ILE A 119 -47.83 -1.52 -27.03
C ILE A 119 -46.70 -0.59 -27.48
N LEU A 120 -45.70 -0.43 -26.62
CA LEU A 120 -44.48 0.33 -26.88
C LEU A 120 -43.47 -0.55 -27.62
N SER A 121 -42.96 -0.09 -28.76
CA SER A 121 -41.85 -0.74 -29.47
C SER A 121 -40.79 0.27 -29.90
N ARG A 122 -39.61 -0.21 -30.28
CA ARG A 122 -38.44 0.64 -30.53
C ARG A 122 -38.44 1.21 -31.94
N ILE A 123 -37.96 2.44 -32.09
CA ILE A 123 -37.79 3.06 -33.41
C ILE A 123 -36.61 2.39 -34.13
N VAL A 124 -36.88 1.86 -35.33
CA VAL A 124 -35.91 1.19 -36.21
C VAL A 124 -35.54 2.12 -37.35
N THR A 125 -34.25 2.39 -37.54
CA THR A 125 -33.75 3.27 -38.61
C THR A 125 -32.76 2.56 -39.52
N ASP A 126 -32.87 2.84 -40.82
CA ASP A 126 -32.04 2.19 -41.87
C ASP A 126 -30.90 3.09 -42.35
N THR A 127 -30.79 4.31 -41.82
CA THR A 127 -29.89 5.36 -42.34
C THR A 127 -28.51 5.33 -41.67
N SER A 128 -28.42 5.73 -40.40
CA SER A 128 -27.15 5.82 -39.67
C SER A 128 -27.36 5.77 -38.16
N LYS A 129 -26.34 5.32 -37.44
CA LYS A 129 -26.34 5.31 -35.97
C LYS A 129 -26.21 6.74 -35.43
N PRO A 130 -27.03 7.19 -34.47
CA PRO A 130 -26.87 8.52 -33.86
C PRO A 130 -25.56 8.62 -33.08
N ALA A 131 -24.93 9.80 -33.03
CA ALA A 131 -23.61 9.99 -32.41
C ALA A 131 -23.63 9.73 -30.90
N TRP A 132 -24.71 10.16 -30.27
CA TRP A 132 -25.03 9.91 -28.87
C TRP A 132 -26.54 9.71 -28.75
N GLU A 133 -26.96 8.90 -27.80
CA GLU A 133 -28.37 8.68 -27.45
C GLU A 133 -28.48 8.64 -25.92
N VAL A 134 -29.50 9.31 -25.37
CA VAL A 134 -29.85 9.25 -23.95
C VAL A 134 -31.18 8.55 -23.85
N TYR A 135 -31.26 7.53 -23.00
CA TYR A 135 -32.47 6.73 -22.83
C TYR A 135 -32.63 6.32 -21.37
N ASP A 136 -33.88 6.18 -20.95
CA ASP A 136 -34.27 5.83 -19.58
C ASP A 136 -35.15 4.58 -19.56
N VAL A 137 -35.17 3.80 -20.65
CA VAL A 137 -35.97 2.58 -20.81
C VAL A 137 -35.13 1.35 -21.15
N THR A 138 -35.62 0.17 -20.78
CA THR A 138 -34.98 -1.14 -20.94
C THR A 138 -35.29 -1.78 -22.31
N PHE A 139 -34.82 -3.01 -22.56
CA PHE A 139 -35.10 -3.76 -23.80
C PHE A 139 -36.62 -3.83 -24.10
N ASN A 140 -37.44 -3.99 -23.06
CA ASN A 140 -38.90 -4.13 -23.15
C ASN A 140 -39.65 -2.78 -23.01
N CYS A 141 -39.00 -1.65 -23.25
CA CYS A 141 -39.61 -0.31 -23.10
C CYS A 141 -40.14 0.02 -21.69
N ALA A 142 -39.75 -0.72 -20.66
CA ALA A 142 -40.02 -0.40 -19.26
C ALA A 142 -38.94 0.53 -18.69
N GLN A 143 -39.28 1.37 -17.72
CA GLN A 143 -38.34 2.31 -17.09
C GLN A 143 -37.07 1.60 -16.57
N ALA A 144 -35.91 2.11 -16.95
CA ALA A 144 -34.61 1.57 -16.59
C ALA A 144 -34.27 2.00 -15.15
N THR A 145 -34.48 1.08 -14.22
CA THR A 145 -33.99 1.22 -12.84
C THR A 145 -32.62 0.55 -12.72
N THR A 146 -31.69 1.19 -12.00
CA THR A 146 -30.52 0.47 -11.49
C THR A 146 -30.81 -0.02 -10.09
N ASN A 147 -30.75 -1.33 -9.91
CA ASN A 147 -30.87 -1.96 -8.61
C ASN A 147 -29.55 -1.81 -7.86
N TYR A 148 -29.47 -0.78 -7.03
CA TYR A 148 -28.30 -0.52 -6.22
C TYR A 148 -28.44 -1.23 -4.87
N VAL A 149 -27.76 -2.37 -4.75
CA VAL A 149 -27.86 -3.24 -3.55
C VAL A 149 -27.40 -2.51 -2.30
N TYR A 150 -28.15 -2.63 -1.20
CA TYR A 150 -27.95 -1.85 0.03
C TYR A 150 -26.51 -1.94 0.59
N TYR A 151 -25.88 -3.13 0.56
CA TYR A 151 -24.51 -3.28 1.06
C TYR A 151 -23.49 -2.43 0.29
N LYS A 152 -23.73 -2.13 -0.99
CA LYS A 152 -22.85 -1.23 -1.76
C LYS A 152 -23.01 0.22 -1.32
N GLY A 153 -24.17 0.62 -0.81
CA GLY A 153 -24.44 1.98 -0.34
C GLY A 153 -23.86 2.33 1.02
N VAL A 154 -23.73 1.34 1.89
CA VAL A 154 -23.10 1.54 3.21
C VAL A 154 -21.59 1.77 3.08
N VAL A 155 -20.96 1.23 2.04
CA VAL A 155 -19.51 1.36 1.79
C VAL A 155 -19.06 2.84 1.71
N PRO A 156 -19.61 3.71 0.83
CA PRO A 156 -19.30 5.13 0.82
C PRO A 156 -19.50 5.82 2.17
N PHE A 157 -20.59 5.52 2.88
CA PHE A 157 -20.89 6.13 4.17
C PHE A 157 -19.80 5.84 5.22
N VAL A 158 -19.36 4.58 5.31
CA VAL A 158 -18.26 4.19 6.21
C VAL A 158 -16.95 4.87 5.81
N VAL A 159 -16.66 4.96 4.52
CA VAL A 159 -15.43 5.60 4.02
C VAL A 159 -15.42 7.11 4.32
N PHE A 160 -16.47 7.84 3.96
CA PHE A 160 -16.53 9.29 4.17
C PHE A 160 -16.58 9.66 5.66
N SER A 161 -17.29 8.89 6.49
CA SER A 161 -17.30 9.10 7.94
C SER A 161 -15.94 8.85 8.58
N ALA A 162 -15.22 7.79 8.19
CA ALA A 162 -13.87 7.52 8.67
C ALA A 162 -12.87 8.62 8.27
N VAL A 163 -12.94 9.11 7.02
CA VAL A 163 -12.11 10.22 6.54
C VAL A 163 -12.44 11.52 7.28
N LEU A 164 -13.72 11.83 7.48
CA LEU A 164 -14.15 13.02 8.22
C LEU A 164 -13.62 12.99 9.66
N LEU A 165 -13.76 11.86 10.35
CA LEU A 165 -13.23 11.67 11.70
C LEU A 165 -11.70 11.82 11.74
N LEU A 166 -10.99 11.29 10.75
CA LEU A 166 -9.54 11.46 10.64
C LEU A 166 -9.15 12.94 10.46
N ILE A 167 -9.83 13.67 9.59
CA ILE A 167 -9.58 15.10 9.36
C ILE A 167 -9.82 15.90 10.64
N LEU A 168 -10.92 15.63 11.36
CA LEU A 168 -11.20 16.25 12.65
C LEU A 168 -10.11 15.92 13.67
N LEU A 169 -9.67 14.66 13.73
CA LEU A 169 -8.60 14.21 14.62
C LEU A 169 -7.29 14.95 14.34
N LEU A 170 -6.84 15.02 13.09
CA LEU A 170 -5.55 15.63 12.72
C LEU A 170 -5.54 17.16 12.86
N ASN A 171 -6.68 17.82 12.59
CA ASN A 171 -6.74 19.28 12.55
C ASN A 171 -7.18 19.91 13.88
N LYS A 172 -8.13 19.30 14.60
CA LYS A 172 -8.74 19.92 15.78
C LYS A 172 -8.15 19.42 17.10
N THR A 173 -7.59 18.21 17.15
CA THR A 173 -7.12 17.63 18.41
C THR A 173 -5.68 17.99 18.77
N ARG A 174 -5.33 17.84 20.07
CA ARG A 174 -3.95 17.98 20.57
C ARG A 174 -3.01 16.91 20.00
N LEU A 175 -3.53 15.70 19.76
CA LEU A 175 -2.78 14.60 19.18
C LEU A 175 -2.33 14.96 17.75
N GLY A 176 -3.25 15.47 16.92
CA GLY A 176 -2.94 15.91 15.56
C GLY A 176 -1.91 17.03 15.49
N ARG A 177 -1.92 17.97 16.46
CA ARG A 177 -0.88 19.01 16.57
C ARG A 177 0.49 18.42 16.91
N ARG A 178 0.55 17.46 17.83
CA ARG A 178 1.81 16.75 18.19
C ARG A 178 2.35 15.93 17.03
N MET A 179 1.48 15.26 16.26
CA MET A 179 1.86 14.49 15.08
C MET A 179 2.52 15.37 14.01
N ARG A 180 1.95 16.55 13.72
CA ARG A 180 2.56 17.50 12.78
C ARG A 180 3.88 18.05 13.28
N ALA A 181 3.99 18.42 14.56
CA ALA A 181 5.25 18.87 15.14
C ALA A 181 6.36 17.82 15.04
N VAL A 182 6.04 16.54 15.29
CA VAL A 182 7.00 15.43 15.15
C VAL A 182 7.34 15.16 13.68
N ALA A 183 6.38 15.31 12.76
CA ALA A 183 6.62 15.15 11.33
C ALA A 183 7.52 16.26 10.75
N ASP A 184 7.44 17.48 11.29
CA ASP A 184 8.26 18.61 10.86
C ASP A 184 9.70 18.50 11.40
N ASN A 185 9.86 18.27 12.71
CA ASN A 185 11.17 18.06 13.33
C ASN A 185 11.04 17.25 14.64
N GLU A 186 11.48 15.99 14.59
CA GLU A 186 11.40 15.06 15.71
C GLU A 186 12.23 15.51 16.92
N GLU A 187 13.43 16.05 16.71
CA GLU A 187 14.33 16.49 17.77
C GLU A 187 13.79 17.74 18.48
N LEU A 188 13.27 18.71 17.71
CA LEU A 188 12.64 19.92 18.25
C LEU A 188 11.38 19.56 19.03
N ALA A 189 10.56 18.64 18.53
CA ALA A 189 9.38 18.15 19.23
C ALA A 189 9.76 17.46 20.54
N ALA A 190 10.81 16.64 20.55
CA ALA A 190 11.33 15.99 21.75
C ALA A 190 11.82 17.02 22.79
N SER A 191 12.55 18.05 22.36
CA SER A 191 13.01 19.15 23.24
C SER A 191 11.85 19.95 23.85
N SER A 192 10.71 20.02 23.15
CA SER A 192 9.47 20.65 23.61
C SER A 192 8.64 19.76 24.57
N GLY A 193 9.19 18.62 25.01
CA GLY A 193 8.54 17.68 25.93
C GLY A 193 7.50 16.76 25.27
N ILE A 194 7.48 16.68 23.94
CA ILE A 194 6.60 15.73 23.22
C ILE A 194 7.28 14.37 23.18
N ASN A 195 6.62 13.33 23.70
CA ASN A 195 7.13 11.96 23.58
C ASN A 195 6.95 11.45 22.14
N VAL A 196 8.01 11.59 21.33
CA VAL A 196 8.09 11.21 19.92
C VAL A 196 7.73 9.73 19.72
N GLU A 197 8.23 8.85 20.57
CA GLU A 197 7.97 7.40 20.51
C GLU A 197 6.47 7.09 20.66
N ARG A 198 5.78 7.76 21.59
CA ARG A 198 4.32 7.63 21.74
C ARG A 198 3.58 8.15 20.52
N VAL A 199 4.04 9.24 19.91
CA VAL A 199 3.44 9.80 18.69
C VAL A 199 3.57 8.81 17.53
N HIS A 200 4.73 8.17 17.34
CA HIS A 200 4.91 7.13 16.32
C HIS A 200 4.01 5.91 16.57
N MET A 201 3.94 5.40 17.80
CA MET A 201 3.07 4.26 18.13
C MET A 201 1.58 4.57 17.87
N VAL A 202 1.12 5.77 18.24
CA VAL A 202 -0.26 6.19 17.98
C VAL A 202 -0.52 6.39 16.49
N SER A 203 0.45 6.91 15.75
CA SER A 203 0.38 7.01 14.28
C SER A 203 0.28 5.63 13.63
N ALA A 204 1.07 4.66 14.09
CA ALA A 204 1.03 3.29 13.61
C ALA A 204 -0.32 2.63 13.92
N PHE A 205 -0.86 2.83 15.12
CA PHE A 205 -2.18 2.35 15.52
C PHE A 205 -3.28 2.93 14.62
N LEU A 206 -3.30 4.25 14.42
CA LEU A 206 -4.33 4.93 13.63
C LEU A 206 -4.26 4.54 12.15
N SER A 207 -3.04 4.44 11.59
CA SER A 207 -2.83 4.05 10.21
C SER A 207 -3.27 2.60 9.97
N ALA A 208 -2.80 1.66 10.79
CA ALA A 208 -3.15 0.25 10.64
C ALA A 208 -4.65 0.02 10.90
N GLY A 209 -5.21 0.71 11.90
CA GLY A 209 -6.64 0.69 12.20
C GLY A 209 -7.51 1.14 11.03
N LEU A 210 -7.16 2.26 10.40
CA LEU A 210 -7.89 2.76 9.23
C LEU A 210 -7.76 1.81 8.03
N SER A 211 -6.58 1.23 7.82
CA SER A 211 -6.40 0.16 6.83
C SER A 211 -7.23 -1.09 7.14
N GLY A 212 -7.42 -1.43 8.42
CA GLY A 212 -8.30 -2.52 8.86
C GLY A 212 -9.77 -2.27 8.54
N ILE A 213 -10.27 -1.06 8.77
CA ILE A 213 -11.61 -0.64 8.33
C ILE A 213 -11.73 -0.78 6.81
N GLY A 214 -10.75 -0.25 6.06
CA GLY A 214 -10.71 -0.36 4.60
C GLY A 214 -10.71 -1.80 4.10
N GLY A 215 -9.95 -2.68 4.74
CA GLY A 215 -9.91 -4.11 4.42
C GLY A 215 -11.22 -4.84 4.72
N ALA A 216 -11.87 -4.54 5.86
CA ALA A 216 -13.17 -5.12 6.20
C ALA A 216 -14.26 -4.70 5.20
N VAL A 217 -14.27 -3.43 4.81
CA VAL A 217 -15.18 -2.90 3.78
C VAL A 217 -14.89 -3.52 2.40
N PHE A 218 -13.62 -3.65 2.04
CA PHE A 218 -13.20 -4.29 0.79
C PHE A 218 -13.69 -5.75 0.71
N ALA A 219 -13.53 -6.51 1.80
CA ALA A 219 -13.93 -7.92 1.88
C ALA A 219 -15.46 -8.15 1.73
N LEU A 220 -16.29 -7.13 1.99
CA LEU A 220 -17.74 -7.18 1.73
C LEU A 220 -18.08 -7.13 0.24
N THR A 221 -17.23 -6.46 -0.55
CA THR A 221 -17.52 -6.17 -1.96
C THR A 221 -16.91 -7.18 -2.90
N LEU A 222 -15.74 -7.72 -2.56
CA LEU A 222 -14.94 -8.58 -3.42
C LEU A 222 -14.44 -9.80 -2.65
N ARG A 223 -14.33 -10.92 -3.37
CA ARG A 223 -13.62 -12.10 -2.86
C ARG A 223 -12.16 -11.73 -2.66
N PHE A 224 -11.62 -12.08 -1.51
CA PHE A 224 -10.24 -11.80 -1.15
C PHE A 224 -9.46 -13.10 -0.95
N SER A 225 -8.17 -13.03 -1.21
CA SER A 225 -7.18 -14.03 -0.85
C SER A 225 -5.97 -13.32 -0.23
N PRO A 226 -5.04 -14.05 0.41
CA PRO A 226 -3.81 -13.43 0.93
C PRO A 226 -2.96 -12.69 -0.13
N GLU A 227 -3.17 -12.96 -1.42
CA GLU A 227 -2.52 -12.24 -2.52
C GLU A 227 -3.10 -10.84 -2.75
N THR A 228 -4.38 -10.64 -2.42
CA THR A 228 -5.11 -9.41 -2.78
C THR A 228 -4.45 -8.15 -2.23
N ALA A 229 -3.79 -8.23 -1.07
CA ALA A 229 -3.04 -7.11 -0.49
C ALA A 229 -1.96 -6.53 -1.44
N PHE A 230 -1.22 -7.38 -2.16
CA PHE A 230 -0.19 -6.93 -3.09
C PHE A 230 -0.75 -6.36 -4.39
N THR A 231 -1.92 -6.86 -4.83
CA THR A 231 -2.63 -6.30 -5.99
C THR A 231 -3.17 -4.89 -5.71
N LEU A 232 -3.50 -4.57 -4.46
CA LEU A 232 -3.97 -3.25 -4.02
C LEU A 232 -2.83 -2.27 -3.69
N LEU A 233 -1.63 -2.78 -3.43
CA LEU A 233 -0.47 -1.98 -3.03
C LEU A 233 -0.05 -0.98 -4.13
N LEU A 234 -0.01 -1.40 -5.40
CA LEU A 234 0.39 -0.52 -6.51
C LEU A 234 -0.63 0.59 -6.81
N PRO A 235 -1.95 0.31 -6.93
CA PRO A 235 -2.95 1.37 -7.06
C PRO A 235 -2.96 2.33 -5.86
N SER A 236 -2.72 1.82 -4.65
CA SER A 236 -2.65 2.65 -3.44
C SER A 236 -1.48 3.63 -3.49
N PHE A 237 -0.31 3.21 -4.00
CA PHE A 237 0.80 4.14 -4.23
C PHE A 237 0.45 5.21 -5.26
N ALA A 238 -0.22 4.84 -6.36
CA ALA A 238 -0.69 5.82 -7.34
C ALA A 238 -1.59 6.89 -6.69
N ILE A 239 -2.52 6.48 -5.83
CA ILE A 239 -3.43 7.39 -5.10
C ILE A 239 -2.66 8.33 -4.17
N ILE A 240 -1.75 7.80 -3.35
CA ILE A 240 -0.98 8.59 -2.37
C ILE A 240 -0.07 9.60 -3.09
N VAL A 241 0.55 9.18 -4.18
CA VAL A 241 1.45 10.02 -4.97
C VAL A 241 0.69 11.13 -5.67
N LEU A 242 -0.43 10.78 -6.33
CA LEU A 242 -1.29 11.76 -6.97
C LEU A 242 -1.82 12.79 -5.95
N GLY A 243 -2.16 12.31 -4.76
CA GLY A 243 -2.62 13.12 -3.64
C GLY A 243 -1.54 13.90 -2.89
N THR A 244 -0.26 13.74 -3.24
CA THR A 244 0.91 14.25 -2.50
C THR A 244 1.09 13.59 -1.13
N ILE A 245 2.29 13.05 -0.88
CA ILE A 245 2.64 12.43 0.41
C ILE A 245 2.45 13.45 1.56
N GLY A 246 1.66 13.08 2.57
CA GLY A 246 1.38 13.92 3.74
C GLY A 246 0.10 14.76 3.64
N SER A 247 -0.59 14.78 2.49
CA SER A 247 -1.85 15.52 2.32
C SER A 247 -3.07 14.58 2.35
N VAL A 248 -3.81 14.58 3.46
CA VAL A 248 -5.06 13.79 3.59
C VAL A 248 -6.13 14.23 2.57
N PRO A 249 -6.42 15.53 2.37
CA PRO A 249 -7.39 15.96 1.35
C PRO A 249 -6.93 15.61 -0.07
N GLY A 250 -5.62 15.72 -0.34
CA GLY A 250 -5.05 15.35 -1.63
C GLY A 250 -5.22 13.85 -1.90
N ALA A 251 -4.95 12.99 -0.91
CA ALA A 251 -5.16 11.54 -1.02
C ALA A 251 -6.63 11.18 -1.30
N LEU A 252 -7.59 11.89 -0.69
CA LEU A 252 -9.02 11.70 -0.96
C LEU A 252 -9.36 12.02 -2.42
N VAL A 253 -8.93 13.20 -2.92
CA VAL A 253 -9.14 13.58 -4.32
C VAL A 253 -8.45 12.59 -5.27
N GLY A 254 -7.21 12.19 -4.95
CA GLY A 254 -6.47 11.20 -5.71
C GLY A 254 -7.20 9.86 -5.81
N SER A 255 -7.83 9.41 -4.73
CA SER A 255 -8.60 8.15 -4.70
C SER A 255 -9.84 8.21 -5.59
N ILE A 256 -10.55 9.35 -5.59
CA ILE A 256 -11.73 9.58 -6.42
C ILE A 256 -11.33 9.65 -7.89
N VAL A 257 -10.26 10.38 -8.22
CA VAL A 257 -9.76 10.50 -9.60
C VAL A 257 -9.33 9.14 -10.14
N VAL A 258 -8.52 8.37 -9.38
CA VAL A 258 -8.08 7.04 -9.80
C VAL A 258 -9.26 6.08 -9.94
N GLY A 259 -10.21 6.11 -8.99
CA GLY A 259 -11.42 5.30 -9.05
C GLY A 259 -12.28 5.65 -10.26
N PHE A 260 -12.46 6.94 -10.55
CA PHE A 260 -13.21 7.43 -11.71
C PHE A 260 -12.55 7.04 -13.03
N VAL A 261 -11.23 7.21 -13.16
CA VAL A 261 -10.46 6.79 -14.34
C VAL A 261 -10.67 5.30 -14.61
N ARG A 262 -10.57 4.45 -13.57
CA ARG A 262 -10.78 3.00 -13.71
C ARG A 262 -12.23 2.66 -14.08
N ALA A 263 -13.21 3.34 -13.48
CA ALA A 263 -14.62 3.11 -13.76
C ALA A 263 -15.00 3.53 -15.19
N LEU A 264 -14.42 4.63 -15.70
CA LEU A 264 -14.64 5.12 -17.05
C LEU A 264 -13.90 4.28 -18.10
N SER A 265 -12.70 3.79 -17.80
CA SER A 265 -11.88 3.06 -18.76
C SER A 265 -12.47 1.72 -19.17
N GLY A 266 -13.16 1.01 -18.27
CA GLY A 266 -13.77 -0.28 -18.56
C GLY A 266 -14.77 -0.22 -19.73
N PRO A 267 -15.85 0.58 -19.63
CA PRO A 267 -16.81 0.75 -20.72
C PRO A 267 -16.18 1.25 -22.02
N VAL A 268 -15.26 2.21 -21.95
CA VAL A 268 -14.58 2.77 -23.13
C VAL A 268 -13.76 1.71 -23.87
N THR A 269 -12.99 0.89 -23.15
CA THR A 269 -12.16 -0.16 -23.75
C THR A 269 -12.97 -1.32 -24.31
N ILE A 270 -14.10 -1.67 -23.69
CA ILE A 270 -15.05 -2.68 -24.23
C ILE A 270 -15.65 -2.21 -25.56
N GLY A 271 -16.05 -0.92 -25.66
CA GLY A 271 -16.71 -0.38 -26.85
C GLY A 271 -15.83 -0.28 -28.10
N ILE A 272 -14.51 -0.09 -27.92
CA ILE A 272 -13.54 0.06 -29.02
C ILE A 272 -13.20 -1.30 -29.70
N GLY A 273 -13.50 -2.43 -29.05
CA GLY A 273 -12.99 -3.76 -29.44
C GLY A 273 -13.77 -4.56 -30.48
N TYR A 274 -15.04 -4.25 -30.78
CA TYR A 274 -15.88 -5.08 -31.65
C TYR A 274 -15.51 -5.10 -33.14
N PRO A 275 -15.10 -4.00 -33.80
CA PRO A 275 -14.81 -4.03 -35.24
C PRO A 275 -13.40 -4.56 -35.59
N LEU A 276 -12.45 -4.60 -34.65
CA LEU A 276 -11.05 -4.99 -34.89
C LEU A 276 -10.73 -6.45 -34.46
N GLY A 277 -11.71 -7.22 -33.95
CA GLY A 277 -11.48 -8.58 -33.44
C GLY A 277 -10.56 -8.65 -32.21
N ARG A 278 -10.39 -7.53 -31.49
CA ARG A 278 -9.46 -7.40 -30.35
C ARG A 278 -10.16 -7.65 -29.03
N SER A 279 -10.36 -8.91 -28.65
CA SER A 279 -11.04 -9.31 -27.41
C SER A 279 -10.26 -8.97 -26.12
N GLY A 280 -8.95 -8.73 -26.21
CA GLY A 280 -8.07 -8.47 -25.05
C GLY A 280 -7.99 -7.02 -24.55
N LEU A 281 -8.60 -6.06 -25.27
CA LEU A 281 -8.48 -4.62 -24.97
C LEU A 281 -9.15 -4.23 -23.64
N THR A 282 -10.08 -5.04 -23.16
CA THR A 282 -10.75 -4.87 -21.87
C THR A 282 -9.78 -4.95 -20.69
N ASN A 283 -8.68 -5.69 -20.83
CA ASN A 283 -7.65 -5.80 -19.80
C ASN A 283 -6.85 -4.50 -19.61
N LEU A 284 -6.89 -3.57 -20.57
CA LEU A 284 -6.22 -2.28 -20.48
C LEU A 284 -6.88 -1.34 -19.44
N ASP A 285 -8.09 -1.64 -18.98
CA ASP A 285 -8.75 -0.89 -17.89
C ASP A 285 -7.87 -0.81 -16.63
N SER A 286 -7.12 -1.87 -16.37
CA SER A 286 -6.26 -2.02 -15.20
C SER A 286 -4.99 -1.19 -15.26
N MET A 287 -4.53 -0.81 -16.46
CA MET A 287 -3.33 0.02 -16.63
C MET A 287 -3.61 1.53 -16.67
N MET A 288 -4.85 1.94 -16.93
CA MET A 288 -5.21 3.36 -17.06
C MET A 288 -4.84 4.21 -15.83
N PRO A 289 -5.07 3.77 -14.58
CA PRO A 289 -4.60 4.52 -13.41
C PRO A 289 -3.11 4.85 -13.41
N TYR A 290 -2.28 3.93 -13.91
CA TYR A 290 -0.83 4.11 -13.96
C TYR A 290 -0.41 5.08 -15.07
N ILE A 291 -1.06 5.01 -16.23
CA ILE A 291 -0.83 5.96 -17.33
C ILE A 291 -1.21 7.38 -16.88
N PHE A 292 -2.38 7.54 -16.26
CA PHE A 292 -2.83 8.82 -15.72
C PHE A 292 -1.92 9.34 -14.61
N LEU A 293 -1.44 8.46 -13.72
CA LEU A 293 -0.46 8.83 -12.70
C LEU A 293 0.81 9.42 -13.34
N ILE A 294 1.39 8.72 -14.31
CA ILE A 294 2.62 9.17 -14.99
C ILE A 294 2.37 10.50 -15.69
N ALA A 295 1.26 10.63 -16.43
CA ALA A 295 0.90 11.87 -17.12
C ALA A 295 0.74 13.05 -16.15
N ILE A 296 0.07 12.84 -15.01
CA ILE A 296 -0.13 13.90 -14.02
C ILE A 296 1.19 14.27 -13.34
N LEU A 297 2.05 13.31 -13.01
CA LEU A 297 3.36 13.60 -12.43
C LEU A 297 4.30 14.33 -13.40
N MET A 298 4.17 14.09 -14.71
CA MET A 298 4.91 14.85 -15.72
C MET A 298 4.50 16.33 -15.74
N ILE A 299 3.22 16.63 -15.51
CA ILE A 299 2.71 18.01 -15.45
C ILE A 299 2.95 18.63 -14.06
N MET A 300 2.71 17.86 -13.00
CA MET A 300 2.72 18.26 -11.60
C MET A 300 3.61 17.30 -10.77
N PRO A 301 4.94 17.50 -10.74
CA PRO A 301 5.89 16.54 -10.18
C PRO A 301 5.80 16.34 -8.66
N LYS A 302 5.12 17.25 -7.95
CA LYS A 302 4.86 17.14 -6.50
C LYS A 302 3.46 16.61 -6.17
N GLY A 303 2.65 16.26 -7.18
CA GLY A 303 1.26 15.85 -7.03
C GLY A 303 0.27 17.01 -6.95
N ILE A 304 -1.03 16.69 -6.94
CA ILE A 304 -2.13 17.67 -6.95
C ILE A 304 -2.22 18.41 -5.60
N GLY A 305 -1.88 17.74 -4.50
CA GLY A 305 -1.95 18.32 -3.16
C GLY A 305 -1.03 19.53 -2.98
N ASP A 306 0.25 19.43 -3.39
CA ASP A 306 1.23 20.53 -3.35
C ASP A 306 0.79 21.71 -4.24
N ALA A 307 0.26 21.43 -5.42
CA ALA A 307 -0.25 22.45 -6.33
C ALA A 307 -1.44 23.20 -5.71
N TYR A 308 -2.36 22.48 -5.08
CA TYR A 308 -3.49 23.08 -4.35
C TYR A 308 -3.02 23.92 -3.17
N GLU A 309 -2.03 23.46 -2.40
CA GLU A 309 -1.50 24.20 -1.27
C GLU A 309 -0.83 25.51 -1.69
N LYS A 310 0.03 25.48 -2.72
CA LYS A 310 0.63 26.69 -3.29
C LYS A 310 -0.41 27.66 -3.82
N TRP A 311 -1.38 27.16 -4.56
CA TRP A 311 -2.48 27.99 -5.06
C TRP A 311 -3.31 28.60 -3.93
N LYS A 312 -3.56 27.82 -2.86
CA LYS A 312 -4.25 28.31 -1.67
C LYS A 312 -3.43 29.41 -0.98
N ILE A 313 -2.12 29.22 -0.80
CA ILE A 313 -1.22 30.22 -0.22
C ILE A 313 -1.23 31.49 -1.07
N GLU A 314 -1.07 31.38 -2.39
CA GLU A 314 -1.05 32.52 -3.29
C GLU A 314 -2.39 33.27 -3.32
N ARG A 315 -3.50 32.52 -3.31
CA ARG A 315 -4.84 33.10 -3.17
C ARG A 315 -4.99 33.84 -1.84
N LEU A 316 -4.52 33.26 -0.73
CA LEU A 316 -4.58 33.90 0.58
C LEU A 316 -3.70 35.16 0.62
N ARG A 317 -2.51 35.13 -0.01
CA ARG A 317 -1.61 36.27 -0.17
C ARG A 317 -2.29 37.40 -0.95
N LYS A 318 -2.86 37.09 -2.12
CA LYS A 318 -3.62 38.07 -2.94
C LYS A 318 -4.83 38.64 -2.20
N ARG A 319 -5.55 37.81 -1.44
CA ARG A 319 -6.66 38.28 -0.59
C ARG A 319 -6.18 39.24 0.51
N GLN A 320 -5.02 38.98 1.13
CA GLN A 320 -4.45 39.90 2.12
C GLN A 320 -4.05 41.24 1.51
N GLU A 321 -3.57 41.25 0.25
CA GLU A 321 -3.27 42.49 -0.48
C GLU A 321 -4.57 43.27 -0.80
N GLU A 322 -5.63 42.59 -1.26
CA GLU A 322 -6.95 43.19 -1.55
C GLU A 322 -7.68 43.72 -0.29
N ASP A 323 -7.46 43.11 0.89
CA ASP A 323 -8.10 43.51 2.15
C ASP A 323 -7.71 44.91 2.63
N SER A 324 -6.59 45.45 2.14
CA SER A 324 -6.14 46.81 2.48
C SER A 324 -6.97 47.94 1.85
N VAL A 325 -7.85 47.62 0.88
CA VAL A 325 -8.50 48.61 0.00
C VAL A 325 -10.03 48.72 0.23
N ARG A 326 -10.64 47.92 1.11
CA ARG A 326 -12.11 47.88 1.22
C ARG A 326 -12.71 49.09 1.96
N ASP A 327 -13.66 49.75 1.30
CA ASP A 327 -14.31 50.98 1.78
C ASP A 327 -15.15 50.79 3.06
N ILE A 328 -14.86 51.60 4.08
CA ILE A 328 -15.54 51.58 5.40
C ILE A 328 -17.01 52.04 5.28
N LYS A 329 -17.31 52.95 4.35
CA LYS A 329 -18.67 53.49 4.15
C LYS A 329 -19.66 52.41 3.71
N ILE A 330 -19.23 51.50 2.85
CA ILE A 330 -20.06 50.38 2.36
C ILE A 330 -20.29 49.38 3.50
N ALA A 331 -19.26 49.10 4.31
CA ALA A 331 -19.42 48.25 5.50
C ALA A 331 -20.43 48.82 6.49
N ALA A 332 -20.37 50.14 6.75
CA ALA A 332 -21.33 50.80 7.63
C ALA A 332 -22.76 50.77 7.09
N ALA A 333 -22.95 50.99 5.78
CA ALA A 333 -24.26 50.89 5.13
C ALA A 333 -24.85 49.48 5.26
N LEU A 334 -24.04 48.44 5.02
CA LEU A 334 -24.44 47.03 5.18
C LEU A 334 -24.77 46.65 6.64
N ALA A 335 -24.26 47.38 7.63
CA ALA A 335 -24.51 47.11 9.05
C ALA A 335 -25.85 47.69 9.53
N ILE A 336 -26.25 48.82 8.96
CA ILE A 336 -27.50 49.55 9.30
C ILE A 336 -28.70 48.96 8.56
N LEU A 337 -28.50 48.53 7.33
CA LEU A 337 -29.54 47.85 6.55
C LEU A 337 -29.95 46.51 7.19
N PRO A 338 -31.12 45.94 6.82
CA PRO A 338 -31.56 44.62 7.30
C PRO A 338 -30.54 43.49 7.05
N THR A 339 -29.63 43.71 6.10
CA THR A 339 -28.48 42.84 5.82
C THR A 339 -27.48 42.72 6.98
N GLY A 340 -27.51 43.64 7.95
CA GLY A 340 -26.70 43.61 9.17
C GLY A 340 -27.02 42.43 10.09
N ILE A 341 -28.26 41.92 10.05
CA ILE A 341 -28.69 40.74 10.84
C ILE A 341 -27.88 39.50 10.46
N LEU A 342 -27.54 39.36 9.17
CA LEU A 342 -26.72 38.25 8.66
C LEU A 342 -25.21 38.49 8.85
N GLY A 343 -24.80 39.66 9.34
CA GLY A 343 -23.40 40.04 9.50
C GLY A 343 -22.71 40.34 8.17
N LEU A 344 -23.44 40.83 7.16
CA LEU A 344 -22.88 41.15 5.82
C LEU A 344 -21.85 42.29 5.86
N HIS A 345 -21.92 43.18 6.86
CA HIS A 345 -20.88 44.18 7.11
C HIS A 345 -19.55 43.55 7.55
N HIS A 346 -19.59 42.47 8.33
CA HIS A 346 -18.41 41.69 8.68
C HIS A 346 -17.90 40.87 7.50
N TRP A 347 -18.79 40.38 6.64
CA TRP A 347 -18.40 39.71 5.40
C TRP A 347 -17.69 40.66 4.44
N TRP A 348 -18.21 41.87 4.24
CA TRP A 348 -17.56 42.92 3.45
C TRP A 348 -16.18 43.28 4.04
N ARG A 349 -16.03 43.27 5.36
CA ARG A 349 -14.74 43.49 6.05
C ARG A 349 -13.88 42.24 6.23
N ASN A 350 -14.21 41.14 5.54
CA ASN A 350 -13.48 39.88 5.55
C ASN A 350 -13.26 39.28 6.96
N ARG A 351 -14.23 39.46 7.86
CA ARG A 351 -14.28 38.85 9.22
C ARG A 351 -15.30 37.69 9.25
N PRO A 352 -14.98 36.54 8.63
CA PRO A 352 -15.94 35.44 8.44
C PRO A 352 -16.42 34.84 9.77
N ASN A 353 -15.57 34.80 10.81
CA ASN A 353 -15.97 34.29 12.11
C ASN A 353 -17.11 35.11 12.73
N ARG A 354 -17.08 36.44 12.56
CA ARG A 354 -18.12 37.33 13.08
C ARG A 354 -19.40 37.24 12.24
N MET A 355 -19.28 37.23 10.91
CA MET A 355 -20.41 36.98 10.02
C MET A 355 -21.09 35.64 10.34
N GLN A 356 -20.30 34.56 10.49
CA GLN A 356 -20.81 33.25 10.86
C GLN A 356 -21.58 33.29 12.18
N ASN A 357 -21.09 33.99 13.20
CA ASN A 357 -21.82 34.09 14.47
C ASN A 357 -23.18 34.79 14.32
N PHE A 358 -23.25 35.88 13.55
CA PHE A 358 -24.51 36.60 13.28
C PHE A 358 -25.48 35.74 12.46
N SER A 359 -24.98 35.13 11.39
CA SER A 359 -25.75 34.20 10.55
C SER A 359 -26.24 32.99 11.36
N ILE A 360 -25.37 32.33 12.14
CA ILE A 360 -25.73 31.20 12.99
C ILE A 360 -26.78 31.61 14.02
N ALA A 361 -26.64 32.75 14.70
CA ALA A 361 -27.63 33.19 15.67
C ALA A 361 -29.00 33.42 15.01
N THR A 362 -29.03 34.06 13.85
CA THR A 362 -30.26 34.33 13.08
C THR A 362 -30.90 33.04 12.58
N PHE A 363 -30.12 32.17 11.92
CA PHE A 363 -30.60 30.89 11.42
C PHE A 363 -31.01 29.95 12.55
N SER A 364 -30.30 29.94 13.68
CA SER A 364 -30.66 29.12 14.84
C SER A 364 -31.98 29.57 15.45
N ALA A 365 -32.21 30.88 15.56
CA ALA A 365 -33.51 31.41 15.99
C ALA A 365 -34.63 31.01 15.02
N TYR A 366 -34.38 31.05 13.71
CA TYR A 366 -35.36 30.63 12.69
C TYR A 366 -35.68 29.14 12.75
N VAL A 367 -34.62 28.32 12.78
CA VAL A 367 -34.74 26.85 12.83
C VAL A 367 -35.41 26.42 14.11
N PHE A 368 -35.06 27.05 15.25
CA PHE A 368 -35.71 26.78 16.52
C PHE A 368 -37.20 27.13 16.48
N HIS A 369 -37.59 28.27 15.90
CA HIS A 369 -38.99 28.61 15.70
C HIS A 369 -39.72 27.64 14.78
N ARG A 370 -39.10 27.21 13.67
CA ARG A 370 -39.68 26.17 12.80
C ARG A 370 -39.84 24.82 13.50
N PHE A 371 -38.88 24.48 14.35
CA PHE A 371 -38.94 23.28 15.16
C PHE A 371 -40.03 23.38 16.23
N SER A 372 -40.11 24.49 16.98
CA SER A 372 -41.13 24.70 18.01
C SER A 372 -42.53 24.73 17.41
N ASP A 373 -42.72 25.36 16.24
CA ASP A 373 -44.00 25.37 15.50
C ASP A 373 -44.37 23.97 14.99
N PHE A 374 -43.40 23.18 14.50
CA PHE A 374 -43.64 21.79 14.12
C PHE A 374 -44.02 20.89 15.30
N VAL A 375 -43.31 21.03 16.42
CA VAL A 375 -43.58 20.30 17.67
C VAL A 375 -44.95 20.70 18.22
N GLY A 376 -45.27 22.00 18.25
CA GLY A 376 -46.57 22.48 18.69
C GLY A 376 -47.72 21.90 17.87
N LYS A 377 -47.65 21.97 16.54
CA LYS A 377 -48.71 21.46 15.64
C LYS A 377 -48.96 19.95 15.72
N ASN A 378 -47.93 19.16 16.02
CA ASN A 378 -48.00 17.69 16.06
C ASN A 378 -47.98 17.11 17.48
N SER A 379 -48.21 17.93 18.51
CA SER A 379 -48.25 17.51 19.90
C SER A 379 -49.56 17.95 20.56
N LEU A 380 -49.71 17.71 21.86
CA LEU A 380 -50.87 18.07 22.68
C LEU A 380 -50.75 19.50 23.24
N ALA A 381 -50.11 20.41 22.49
CA ALA A 381 -49.97 21.80 22.88
C ALA A 381 -51.33 22.51 22.84
N ASP A 382 -51.53 23.50 23.71
CA ASP A 382 -52.81 24.20 23.83
C ASP A 382 -53.19 24.89 22.50
N GLY A 383 -54.40 24.65 22.01
CA GLY A 383 -54.89 25.24 20.75
C GLY A 383 -54.21 24.71 19.47
N SER A 384 -53.44 23.61 19.55
CA SER A 384 -52.81 22.98 18.38
C SER A 384 -53.71 21.94 17.70
N CYS A 385 -53.64 21.86 16.37
CA CYS A 385 -54.43 20.95 15.55
C CYS A 385 -53.56 20.39 14.40
N SER A 386 -53.35 19.07 14.41
CA SER A 386 -52.62 18.29 13.41
C SER A 386 -53.50 17.96 12.18
N GLU A 387 -52.94 17.33 11.15
CA GLU A 387 -53.71 16.93 9.96
C GLU A 387 -54.90 16.00 10.30
N ASP A 388 -54.73 15.15 11.33
CA ASP A 388 -55.80 14.25 11.81
C ASP A 388 -56.94 15.03 12.50
N CYS A 389 -56.60 16.13 13.19
CA CYS A 389 -57.57 17.03 13.81
C CYS A 389 -58.33 17.83 12.75
N LEU A 390 -57.63 18.36 11.74
CA LEU A 390 -58.24 19.07 10.61
C LEU A 390 -59.15 18.18 9.75
N ALA A 391 -58.89 16.87 9.71
CA ALA A 391 -59.73 15.90 9.00
C ALA A 391 -61.00 15.52 9.76
N ASN A 392 -61.10 15.81 11.07
CA ASN A 392 -62.23 15.44 11.91
C ASN A 392 -63.13 16.66 12.20
N ALA A 393 -64.41 16.59 11.82
CA ALA A 393 -65.34 17.71 11.98
C ALA A 393 -65.79 17.95 13.45
N SER A 394 -65.42 17.06 14.38
CA SER A 394 -65.88 17.09 15.78
C SER A 394 -64.83 17.50 16.81
N ALA A 395 -63.54 17.46 16.45
CA ALA A 395 -62.42 17.76 17.34
C ALA A 395 -61.71 19.04 16.90
N GLU A 396 -61.65 20.06 17.76
CA GLU A 396 -61.03 21.35 17.43
C GLU A 396 -59.53 21.39 17.76
N THR A 397 -59.04 20.49 18.64
CA THR A 397 -57.65 20.39 19.07
C THR A 397 -57.14 18.94 19.04
N ASN A 398 -55.82 18.77 19.03
CA ASN A 398 -55.19 17.44 19.17
C ASN A 398 -55.54 16.77 20.50
N LEU A 399 -55.76 17.56 21.56
CA LEU A 399 -56.20 17.05 22.85
C LEU A 399 -57.64 16.54 22.79
N ALA A 400 -58.51 17.25 22.08
CA ALA A 400 -59.91 16.83 21.87
C ALA A 400 -60.06 15.54 21.07
N LEU A 401 -59.12 15.23 20.16
CA LEU A 401 -59.06 13.92 19.48
C LEU A 401 -58.81 12.76 20.45
N VAL A 402 -58.06 13.01 21.53
CA VAL A 402 -57.66 11.98 22.51
C VAL A 402 -58.69 11.86 23.64
N THR A 403 -59.20 12.97 24.15
CA THR A 403 -60.18 12.99 25.25
C THR A 403 -61.63 12.84 24.78
N GLY A 404 -61.89 13.06 23.48
CA GLY A 404 -63.24 13.10 22.91
C GLY A 404 -64.07 14.31 23.36
N ARG A 405 -63.46 15.30 24.04
CA ARG A 405 -64.09 16.50 24.59
C ARG A 405 -63.37 17.75 24.09
N ASN A 406 -64.13 18.76 23.65
CA ASN A 406 -63.60 20.07 23.20
C ASN A 406 -63.46 21.07 24.37
N ASP A 407 -63.15 20.61 25.58
CA ASP A 407 -63.01 21.48 26.76
C ASP A 407 -61.55 21.86 27.06
N ASP A 408 -60.59 21.37 26.26
CA ASP A 408 -59.13 21.54 26.44
C ASP A 408 -58.65 21.22 27.87
N THR A 409 -59.36 20.31 28.57
CA THR A 409 -58.98 19.85 29.91
C THR A 409 -58.67 18.37 29.93
N LEU A 410 -57.48 18.04 30.43
CA LEU A 410 -57.13 16.67 30.80
C LEU A 410 -57.72 16.38 32.19
N LEU A 411 -58.44 15.27 32.33
CA LEU A 411 -58.91 14.75 33.61
C LEU A 411 -58.16 13.45 33.96
N VAL A 412 -58.23 13.04 35.22
CA VAL A 412 -57.57 11.80 35.68
C VAL A 412 -58.25 10.56 35.09
N GLU A 413 -59.56 10.68 34.82
CA GLU A 413 -60.39 9.66 34.19
C GLU A 413 -60.03 9.41 32.71
N ASP A 414 -59.26 10.30 32.06
CA ASP A 414 -58.78 10.10 30.68
C ASP A 414 -57.57 9.13 30.61
N SER A 415 -57.13 8.62 31.75
CA SER A 415 -56.08 7.59 31.82
C SER A 415 -56.51 6.33 31.07
N PRO A 416 -55.65 5.73 30.22
CA PRO A 416 -55.93 4.44 29.59
C PRO A 416 -56.10 3.28 30.58
N HIS A 417 -55.80 3.50 31.86
CA HIS A 417 -55.84 2.52 32.94
C HIS A 417 -57.08 2.72 33.84
N PHE A 418 -57.92 3.70 33.53
CA PHE A 418 -59.14 4.00 34.27
C PHE A 418 -60.20 2.91 34.06
N ASP A 419 -60.84 2.47 35.14
CA ASP A 419 -61.92 1.48 35.11
C ASP A 419 -63.20 2.05 35.74
N THR A 420 -63.27 2.12 37.07
CA THR A 420 -64.43 2.67 37.81
C THR A 420 -64.07 3.57 38.99
N GLU A 421 -62.88 3.40 39.58
CA GLU A 421 -62.35 4.25 40.64
C GLU A 421 -60.92 4.71 40.28
N VAL A 422 -60.55 5.91 40.71
CA VAL A 422 -59.23 6.50 40.42
C VAL A 422 -58.14 5.73 41.18
N SER A 423 -57.21 5.13 40.44
CA SER A 423 -56.06 4.42 41.02
C SER A 423 -54.81 5.31 41.15
N GLU A 424 -53.83 4.87 41.93
CA GLU A 424 -52.53 5.56 42.05
C GLU A 424 -51.80 5.64 40.70
N ILE A 425 -52.00 4.66 39.83
CA ILE A 425 -51.43 4.62 38.48
C ILE A 425 -52.05 5.72 37.60
N ASP A 426 -53.36 5.96 37.71
CA ASP A 426 -54.05 7.01 36.94
C ASP A 426 -53.56 8.40 37.33
N SER A 427 -53.36 8.64 38.63
CA SER A 427 -52.79 9.90 39.12
C SER A 427 -51.35 10.12 38.64
N SER A 428 -50.52 9.06 38.62
CA SER A 428 -49.16 9.14 38.11
C SER A 428 -49.10 9.35 36.60
N TRP A 429 -50.04 8.77 35.84
CA TRP A 429 -50.15 8.99 34.40
C TRP A 429 -50.58 10.43 34.11
N PHE A 430 -51.58 10.94 34.83
CA PHE A 430 -52.06 12.31 34.70
C PHE A 430 -50.94 13.33 34.96
N ASP A 431 -50.19 13.17 36.05
CA ASP A 431 -49.06 14.06 36.37
C ASP A 431 -47.96 14.01 35.30
N LEU A 432 -47.71 12.84 34.72
CA LEU A 432 -46.71 12.66 33.65
C LEU A 432 -47.13 13.35 32.35
N ILE A 433 -48.36 13.11 31.89
CA ILE A 433 -48.88 13.70 30.64
C ILE A 433 -49.06 15.21 30.79
N ARG A 434 -49.51 15.69 31.95
CA ARG A 434 -49.59 17.12 32.23
C ARG A 434 -48.23 17.80 32.17
N PHE A 435 -47.21 17.18 32.76
CA PHE A 435 -45.84 17.68 32.65
C PHE A 435 -45.35 17.71 31.20
N GLU A 436 -45.69 16.72 30.40
CA GLU A 436 -45.35 16.68 28.97
C GLU A 436 -46.01 17.82 28.19
N ILE A 437 -47.31 18.07 28.41
CA ILE A 437 -48.05 19.19 27.81
C ILE A 437 -47.44 20.52 28.23
N ASP A 438 -47.20 20.73 29.53
CA ASP A 438 -46.58 21.96 30.06
C ASP A 438 -45.18 22.20 29.47
N PHE A 439 -44.40 21.13 29.30
CA PHE A 439 -43.07 21.21 28.70
C PHE A 439 -43.12 21.56 27.21
N VAL A 440 -44.09 21.01 26.48
CA VAL A 440 -44.30 21.33 25.07
C VAL A 440 -44.79 22.77 24.92
N ASN A 441 -45.76 23.21 25.71
CA ASN A 441 -46.24 24.60 25.74
C ASN A 441 -45.09 25.57 26.03
N PHE A 442 -44.22 25.25 26.99
CA PHE A 442 -43.01 26.02 27.25
C PHE A 442 -42.09 26.11 26.01
N ILE A 443 -41.89 25.03 25.26
CA ILE A 443 -41.08 25.04 24.03
C ILE A 443 -41.70 25.94 22.96
N VAL A 444 -43.03 25.89 22.78
CA VAL A 444 -43.77 26.70 21.82
C VAL A 444 -43.68 28.18 22.17
N ASP A 445 -44.04 28.55 23.40
CA ASP A 445 -43.98 29.93 23.91
C ASP A 445 -42.56 30.51 23.81
N PHE A 446 -41.56 29.71 24.17
CA PHE A 446 -40.17 30.10 24.10
C PHE A 446 -39.70 30.34 22.66
N GLY A 447 -40.20 29.54 21.70
CA GLY A 447 -39.96 29.73 20.28
C GLY A 447 -40.54 31.02 19.73
N ASP A 448 -41.78 31.35 20.11
CA ASP A 448 -42.49 32.55 19.66
C ASP A 448 -41.90 33.85 20.22
N VAL A 449 -41.34 33.79 21.44
CA VAL A 449 -40.64 34.93 22.03
C VAL A 449 -39.24 35.11 21.42
N ILE A 450 -38.46 34.03 21.25
CA ILE A 450 -37.07 34.11 20.81
C ILE A 450 -36.93 34.62 19.38
N TRP A 451 -37.80 34.19 18.48
CA TRP A 451 -37.69 34.50 17.06
C TRP A 451 -37.64 36.01 16.76
N PRO A 452 -38.65 36.81 17.14
CA PRO A 452 -38.63 38.25 16.90
C PRO A 452 -37.59 38.98 17.77
N THR A 453 -37.40 38.55 19.02
CA THR A 453 -36.49 39.24 19.95
C THR A 453 -35.02 39.08 19.54
N ALA A 454 -34.60 37.90 19.09
CA ALA A 454 -33.24 37.65 18.64
C ALA A 454 -32.89 38.47 17.39
N ILE A 455 -33.80 38.55 16.41
CA ILE A 455 -33.59 39.34 15.18
C ILE A 455 -33.44 40.82 15.50
N VAL A 456 -34.35 41.37 16.31
CA VAL A 456 -34.34 42.78 16.70
C VAL A 456 -33.06 43.11 17.48
N ALA A 457 -32.65 42.25 18.43
CA ALA A 457 -31.43 42.44 19.21
C ALA A 457 -30.16 42.42 18.32
N ILE A 458 -30.07 41.48 17.38
CA ILE A 458 -28.93 41.36 16.46
C ILE A 458 -28.89 42.58 15.50
N TRP A 459 -30.04 43.03 15.01
CA TRP A 459 -30.12 44.22 14.15
C TRP A 459 -29.73 45.52 14.87
N ILE A 460 -30.22 45.72 16.10
CA ILE A 460 -29.83 46.88 16.91
C ILE A 460 -28.31 46.88 17.14
N TYR A 461 -27.74 45.71 17.43
CA TYR A 461 -26.31 45.56 17.62
C TYR A 461 -25.53 45.82 16.31
N SER A 462 -25.99 45.34 15.16
CA SER A 462 -25.35 45.61 13.87
C SER A 462 -25.43 47.10 13.48
N ALA A 463 -26.59 47.73 13.68
CA ALA A 463 -26.78 49.15 13.40
C ALA A 463 -25.87 50.02 14.29
N TYR A 464 -25.76 49.68 15.58
CA TYR A 464 -24.85 50.35 16.51
C TYR A 464 -23.38 50.26 16.05
N GLU A 465 -22.93 49.08 15.60
CA GLU A 465 -21.60 48.92 15.02
C GLU A 465 -21.42 49.76 13.75
N GLY A 466 -22.43 49.81 12.87
CA GLY A 466 -22.43 50.64 11.67
C GLY A 466 -22.22 52.14 11.94
N PHE A 467 -22.93 52.67 12.94
CA PHE A 467 -22.76 54.07 13.37
C PHE A 467 -21.37 54.35 13.96
N ARG A 468 -20.79 53.42 14.72
CA ARG A 468 -19.41 53.58 15.23
C ARG A 468 -18.37 53.57 14.11
N MET A 469 -18.56 52.75 13.07
CA MET A 469 -17.68 52.71 11.91
C MET A 469 -17.66 54.06 11.17
N LEU A 470 -18.81 54.71 11.00
CA LEU A 470 -18.89 56.08 10.44
C LEU A 470 -18.24 57.14 11.34
N SER A 471 -18.22 56.88 12.66
CA SER A 471 -17.64 57.77 13.66
C SER A 471 -16.13 57.59 13.86
N GLY A 472 -15.48 56.71 13.09
CA GLY A 472 -14.02 56.48 13.17
C GLY A 472 -13.54 55.75 14.44
N LYS A 473 -14.45 55.19 15.25
CA LYS A 473 -14.13 54.48 16.50
C LYS A 473 -14.24 52.97 16.33
N ASP A 474 -13.19 52.38 15.77
CA ASP A 474 -13.21 50.99 15.24
C ASP A 474 -12.67 49.92 16.21
N GLU A 475 -12.51 50.27 17.49
CA GLU A 475 -12.02 49.36 18.54
C GLU A 475 -13.08 48.32 18.97
N PRO A 476 -12.69 47.07 19.25
CA PRO A 476 -13.58 46.01 19.69
C PRO A 476 -14.21 46.34 21.06
N ILE A 477 -15.50 46.05 21.21
CA ILE A 477 -16.25 46.28 22.45
C ILE A 477 -15.84 45.23 23.49
N GLU A 478 -15.11 45.66 24.52
CA GLU A 478 -14.85 44.85 25.71
C GLU A 478 -15.98 45.04 26.72
N TRP A 479 -16.79 44.01 26.96
CA TRP A 479 -17.84 44.02 28.00
C TRP A 479 -17.24 43.60 29.36
N PRO A 480 -17.14 44.51 30.35
CA PRO A 480 -16.54 44.18 31.66
C PRO A 480 -17.29 43.08 32.42
N SER A 481 -18.60 42.97 32.19
CA SER A 481 -19.53 42.05 32.86
C SER A 481 -19.26 40.57 32.55
N PHE A 482 -18.84 40.25 31.32
CA PHE A 482 -18.60 38.87 30.88
C PHE A 482 -17.30 38.27 31.42
N LYS A 483 -16.33 39.11 31.83
CA LYS A 483 -15.06 38.67 32.47
C LYS A 483 -15.29 38.07 33.87
N ARG A 484 -16.32 38.52 34.60
CA ARG A 484 -16.72 37.97 35.91
C ARG A 484 -17.37 36.59 35.80
N LEU A 485 -18.16 36.35 34.75
CA LEU A 485 -18.83 35.06 34.53
C LEU A 485 -17.86 33.94 34.11
N GLN A 486 -16.81 34.26 33.36
CA GLN A 486 -15.74 33.30 33.04
C GLN A 486 -14.88 32.90 34.26
N GLY A 487 -14.76 33.79 35.26
CA GLY A 487 -14.00 33.55 36.49
C GLY A 487 -14.70 32.66 37.53
N ASN A 488 -16.02 32.50 37.45
CA ASN A 488 -16.84 31.83 38.48
C ASN A 488 -17.49 30.51 38.03
N SER A 489 -16.89 29.79 37.07
CA SER A 489 -17.35 28.43 36.76
C SER A 489 -16.86 27.45 37.83
N SER A 490 -17.73 27.17 38.81
CA SER A 490 -17.56 26.15 39.86
C SER A 490 -17.23 24.74 39.33
N LEU A 491 -17.51 24.49 38.04
CA LEU A 491 -17.13 23.27 37.31
C LEU A 491 -15.60 23.07 37.16
N SER A 492 -14.80 24.15 37.23
CA SER A 492 -13.34 24.11 37.07
C SER A 492 -12.60 23.61 38.32
N MET A 493 -13.17 23.77 39.52
CA MET A 493 -12.57 23.26 40.76
C MET A 493 -12.72 21.74 40.93
N ALA A 494 -13.87 21.18 40.54
CA ALA A 494 -14.12 19.74 40.62
C ALA A 494 -13.18 18.95 39.69
N THR A 495 -12.92 19.47 38.49
CA THR A 495 -12.00 18.85 37.52
C THR A 495 -10.52 18.94 37.96
N LEU A 496 -10.13 19.99 38.68
CA LEU A 496 -8.81 20.13 39.30
C LEU A 496 -8.60 19.16 40.48
N GLN A 497 -9.62 18.92 41.30
CA GLN A 497 -9.55 17.96 42.41
C GLN A 497 -9.41 16.51 41.93
N VAL A 498 -10.13 16.12 40.87
CA VAL A 498 -9.99 14.78 40.26
C VAL A 498 -8.59 14.58 39.68
N ARG A 499 -8.03 15.61 39.04
CA ARG A 499 -6.67 15.57 38.48
C ARG A 499 -5.60 15.43 39.57
N ARG A 500 -5.80 16.02 40.74
CA ARG A 500 -4.88 15.92 41.89
C ARG A 500 -4.90 14.52 42.50
N LYS A 501 -6.09 13.93 42.70
CA LYS A 501 -6.24 12.52 43.15
C LYS A 501 -5.62 11.51 42.18
N MET A 502 -5.73 11.72 40.87
CA MET A 502 -5.11 10.83 39.88
C MET A 502 -3.57 10.88 39.94
N SER A 503 -3.00 12.05 40.27
CA SER A 503 -1.54 12.22 40.39
C SER A 503 -0.97 11.54 41.63
N GLU A 504 -1.70 11.55 42.75
CA GLU A 504 -1.30 10.88 44.00
C GLU A 504 -1.29 9.35 43.88
N LEU A 505 -2.24 8.77 43.13
CA LEU A 505 -2.27 7.34 42.81
C LEU A 505 -1.05 6.90 42.00
N ASN A 506 -0.61 7.72 41.05
CA ASN A 506 0.53 7.41 40.18
C ASN A 506 1.87 7.45 40.94
N ILE A 507 2.00 8.36 41.92
CA ILE A 507 3.19 8.46 42.78
C ILE A 507 3.28 7.26 43.73
N LYS A 508 2.17 6.82 44.33
CA LYS A 508 2.15 5.62 45.19
C LYS A 508 2.52 4.34 44.44
N HIS A 509 2.10 4.21 43.19
CA HIS A 509 2.43 3.05 42.35
C HIS A 509 3.94 2.98 42.01
N LYS A 510 4.57 4.14 41.78
CA LYS A 510 6.02 4.24 41.52
C LYS A 510 6.87 3.85 42.73
N ILE A 511 6.48 4.30 43.93
CA ILE A 511 7.18 3.99 45.19
C ILE A 511 7.07 2.49 45.52
N ALA A 512 5.92 1.86 45.27
CA ALA A 512 5.74 0.42 45.46
C ALA A 512 6.67 -0.40 44.55
N LEU A 513 6.79 -0.01 43.28
CA LEU A 513 7.66 -0.66 42.29
C LEU A 513 9.16 -0.50 42.62
N GLU A 514 9.57 0.68 43.09
CA GLU A 514 10.96 0.95 43.49
C GLU A 514 11.35 0.16 44.76
N SER A 515 10.42 -0.04 45.70
CA SER A 515 10.66 -0.84 46.92
C SER A 515 10.81 -2.34 46.64
N ALA A 516 10.11 -2.87 45.62
CA ALA A 516 10.25 -4.26 45.18
C ALA A 516 11.56 -4.48 44.41
N ALA A 517 11.99 -3.49 43.62
CA ALA A 517 13.21 -3.55 42.84
C ALA A 517 14.50 -3.50 43.70
N SER A 518 14.46 -2.85 44.87
CA SER A 518 15.62 -2.69 45.77
C SER A 518 16.00 -3.98 46.51
N ARG A 519 15.05 -4.87 46.78
CA ARG A 519 15.31 -6.18 47.42
C ARG A 519 15.98 -7.20 46.49
N VAL A 520 15.79 -7.08 45.18
CA VAL A 520 16.28 -8.05 44.18
C VAL A 520 17.64 -7.63 43.58
N ARG A 521 17.98 -6.34 43.65
CA ARG A 521 19.19 -5.73 43.09
C ARG A 521 20.53 -6.34 43.58
N PRO A 522 20.73 -6.68 44.87
CA PRO A 522 22.03 -7.19 45.35
C PRO A 522 22.30 -8.65 44.93
N LEU A 523 21.26 -9.48 44.78
CA LEU A 523 21.39 -10.87 44.33
C LEU A 523 21.83 -10.96 42.86
N LEU A 524 21.24 -10.14 41.98
CA LEU A 524 21.57 -10.10 40.56
C LEU A 524 22.98 -9.51 40.28
N ALA A 525 23.45 -8.57 41.11
CA ALA A 525 24.79 -8.01 40.99
C ALA A 525 25.90 -9.06 41.26
N SER A 526 25.63 -10.03 42.14
CA SER A 526 26.56 -11.14 42.42
C SER A 526 26.67 -12.15 41.28
N ILE A 527 25.61 -12.32 40.47
CA ILE A 527 25.56 -13.24 39.33
C ILE A 527 26.21 -12.61 38.09
N TYR A 528 26.00 -11.31 37.89
CA TYR A 528 26.58 -10.56 36.77
C TYR A 528 28.10 -10.42 36.89
N SER A 529 28.62 -10.14 38.09
CA SER A 529 30.07 -10.05 38.33
C SER A 529 30.78 -11.38 38.03
N ARG A 530 30.22 -12.52 38.47
CA ARG A 530 30.76 -13.85 38.17
C ARG A 530 30.77 -14.22 36.69
N THR A 531 29.75 -13.80 35.93
CA THR A 531 29.69 -14.07 34.48
C THR A 531 30.62 -13.15 33.68
N SER A 532 30.83 -11.90 34.13
CA SER A 532 31.81 -10.99 33.53
C SER A 532 33.27 -11.37 33.79
N GLU A 533 33.58 -11.99 34.94
CA GLU A 533 34.93 -12.47 35.24
C GLU A 533 35.33 -13.69 34.39
N ILE A 534 34.36 -14.56 34.07
CA ILE A 534 34.58 -15.75 33.23
C ILE A 534 34.80 -15.34 31.76
N SER A 535 34.00 -14.39 31.24
CA SER A 535 34.19 -13.88 29.87
C SER A 535 35.47 -13.05 29.73
N GLY A 536 35.83 -12.29 30.76
CA GLY A 536 37.08 -11.53 30.82
C GLY A 536 38.33 -12.42 30.77
N ARG A 537 38.35 -13.54 31.53
CA ARG A 537 39.47 -14.50 31.53
C ARG A 537 39.62 -15.26 30.21
N ALA A 538 38.52 -15.60 29.55
CA ALA A 538 38.56 -16.26 28.24
C ALA A 538 39.05 -15.32 27.13
N TYR A 539 38.68 -14.03 27.21
CA TYR A 539 39.15 -13.02 26.26
C TYR A 539 40.65 -12.72 26.48
N SER A 540 41.08 -12.53 27.73
CA SER A 540 42.49 -12.26 28.04
C SER A 540 43.41 -13.44 27.70
N SER A 541 42.97 -14.68 27.88
CA SER A 541 43.79 -15.86 27.53
C SER A 541 44.02 -16.00 26.02
N VAL A 542 43.07 -15.54 25.19
CA VAL A 542 43.19 -15.58 23.72
C VAL A 542 44.06 -14.44 23.20
N THR A 543 44.01 -13.27 23.85
CA THR A 543 44.89 -12.14 23.50
C THR A 543 46.35 -12.40 23.90
N ASP A 544 46.59 -12.95 25.10
CA ASP A 544 47.94 -13.22 25.59
C ASP A 544 48.63 -14.36 24.81
N ALA A 545 47.85 -15.36 24.35
CA ALA A 545 48.36 -16.41 23.47
C ALA A 545 48.71 -15.89 22.05
N SER A 546 47.97 -14.91 21.55
CA SER A 546 48.22 -14.26 20.26
C SER A 546 49.50 -13.40 20.29
N ASP A 547 49.74 -12.68 21.39
CA ASP A 547 50.88 -11.77 21.52
C ASP A 547 52.21 -12.51 21.71
N ASN A 548 52.19 -13.70 22.32
CA ASN A 548 53.38 -14.54 22.48
C ASN A 548 53.86 -15.20 21.17
N VAL A 549 53.00 -15.35 20.16
CA VAL A 549 53.35 -16.04 18.90
C VAL A 549 53.79 -15.07 17.80
N PHE A 550 53.23 -13.86 17.75
CA PHE A 550 53.42 -12.94 16.60
C PHE A 550 54.17 -11.64 16.92
N GLY A 551 54.55 -11.43 18.19
CA GLY A 551 55.39 -10.31 18.62
C GLY A 551 54.70 -8.93 18.61
N PRO A 552 55.30 -7.93 19.26
CA PRO A 552 54.63 -6.65 19.55
C PRO A 552 54.38 -5.76 18.32
N LYS A 553 55.08 -5.97 17.19
CA LYS A 553 54.84 -5.23 15.94
C LYS A 553 53.49 -5.56 15.30
N PHE A 554 53.04 -6.81 15.43
CA PHE A 554 51.75 -7.26 14.90
C PHE A 554 50.57 -6.57 15.60
N SER A 555 50.69 -6.24 16.90
CA SER A 555 49.63 -5.59 17.68
C SER A 555 49.34 -4.14 17.24
N VAL A 556 50.34 -3.44 16.71
CA VAL A 556 50.22 -2.04 16.24
C VAL A 556 49.58 -1.97 14.85
N GLU A 557 49.94 -2.90 13.96
CA GLU A 557 49.28 -3.05 12.65
C GLU A 557 47.86 -3.61 12.79
N ARG A 558 47.62 -4.52 13.75
CA ARG A 558 46.27 -4.99 14.10
C ARG A 558 45.41 -3.86 14.64
N ARG A 559 45.93 -2.94 15.46
CA ARG A 559 45.19 -1.74 15.90
C ARG A 559 44.83 -0.81 14.72
N LYS A 560 45.71 -0.67 13.72
CA LYS A 560 45.42 0.08 12.48
C LYS A 560 44.45 -0.65 11.54
N ALA A 561 44.45 -1.98 11.54
CA ALA A 561 43.51 -2.82 10.79
C ALA A 561 42.14 -2.94 11.49
N GLU A 562 42.10 -2.94 12.82
CA GLU A 562 40.88 -2.86 13.65
C GLU A 562 40.17 -1.52 13.47
N LEU A 563 40.91 -0.46 13.14
CA LEU A 563 40.37 0.85 12.76
C LEU A 563 39.53 0.78 11.46
N TYR A 564 39.69 -0.25 10.63
CA TYR A 564 38.90 -0.43 9.40
C TYR A 564 38.46 -1.89 9.24
N GLY A 565 37.29 -2.24 9.81
CA GLY A 565 36.64 -3.55 9.68
C GLY A 565 36.22 -3.94 8.25
N ARG A 566 35.03 -4.50 8.05
CA ARG A 566 34.52 -4.90 6.70
C ARG A 566 34.45 -3.78 5.65
N GLU A 567 34.65 -2.53 6.07
CA GLU A 567 34.72 -1.32 5.23
C GLU A 567 36.16 -1.04 4.72
N SER A 568 37.18 -1.78 5.17
CA SER A 568 38.53 -1.69 4.56
C SER A 568 38.61 -2.40 3.20
N PRO A 569 39.50 -1.96 2.29
CA PRO A 569 39.73 -2.66 1.03
C PRO A 569 40.13 -4.14 1.21
N PHE A 570 41.01 -4.42 2.18
CA PHE A 570 41.47 -5.79 2.49
C PHE A 570 40.38 -6.61 3.17
N GLY A 571 39.71 -6.06 4.19
CA GLY A 571 38.63 -6.73 4.91
C GLY A 571 37.44 -7.07 4.00
N SER A 572 37.10 -6.18 3.06
CA SER A 572 36.07 -6.43 2.05
C SER A 572 36.44 -7.59 1.12
N TRP A 573 37.69 -7.67 0.66
CA TRP A 573 38.17 -8.79 -0.18
C TRP A 573 38.19 -10.12 0.59
N ALA A 574 38.72 -10.12 1.81
CA ALA A 574 38.77 -11.32 2.64
C ALA A 574 37.37 -11.87 2.94
N LEU A 575 36.44 -10.98 3.32
CA LEU A 575 35.04 -11.37 3.57
C LEU A 575 34.36 -11.87 2.29
N PHE A 576 34.60 -11.24 1.15
CA PHE A 576 34.07 -11.69 -0.14
C PHE A 576 34.54 -13.10 -0.50
N LEU A 577 35.85 -13.38 -0.39
CA LEU A 577 36.40 -14.71 -0.68
C LEU A 577 35.85 -15.78 0.28
N LEU A 578 35.75 -15.46 1.56
CA LEU A 578 35.18 -16.37 2.57
C LEU A 578 33.71 -16.68 2.27
N LEU A 579 32.89 -15.66 1.97
CA LEU A 579 31.49 -15.86 1.63
C LEU A 579 31.33 -16.63 0.31
N MET A 580 32.12 -16.31 -0.70
CA MET A 580 32.11 -17.05 -1.97
C MET A 580 32.49 -18.52 -1.79
N LEU A 581 33.49 -18.82 -0.95
CA LEU A 581 33.87 -20.20 -0.64
C LEU A 581 32.71 -20.96 0.02
N ILE A 582 32.06 -20.35 1.02
CA ILE A 582 30.90 -20.96 1.70
C ILE A 582 29.76 -21.21 0.70
N LEU A 583 29.49 -20.26 -0.18
CA LEU A 583 28.41 -20.33 -1.16
C LEU A 583 28.68 -21.38 -2.25
N VAL A 584 29.91 -21.49 -2.74
CA VAL A 584 30.31 -22.53 -3.71
C VAL A 584 30.29 -23.92 -3.06
N MET A 585 30.75 -24.04 -1.82
CA MET A 585 30.63 -25.29 -1.04
C MET A 585 29.17 -25.71 -0.88
N PHE A 586 28.28 -24.77 -0.61
CA PHE A 586 26.85 -25.04 -0.51
C PHE A 586 26.24 -25.44 -1.87
N LEU A 587 26.64 -24.77 -2.96
CA LEU A 587 26.22 -25.15 -4.31
C LEU A 587 26.65 -26.58 -4.67
N ALA A 588 27.87 -26.97 -4.29
CA ALA A 588 28.36 -28.33 -4.48
C ALA A 588 27.61 -29.37 -3.64
N TRP A 589 27.11 -28.97 -2.47
CA TRP A 589 26.32 -29.77 -1.53
C TRP A 589 24.85 -29.97 -1.93
N LEU A 590 24.32 -29.19 -2.88
CA LEU A 590 22.89 -29.25 -3.23
C LEU A 590 22.39 -30.70 -3.43
N PRO A 591 21.33 -31.12 -2.70
CA PRO A 591 20.87 -32.50 -2.73
C PRO A 591 20.09 -32.80 -4.00
N ILE A 592 20.18 -34.05 -4.45
CA ILE A 592 19.51 -34.60 -5.64
C ILE A 592 19.06 -36.02 -5.30
N ALA A 593 17.95 -36.48 -5.88
CA ALA A 593 17.52 -37.87 -5.79
C ALA A 593 18.58 -38.81 -6.41
N GLU A 594 18.95 -39.87 -5.68
CA GLU A 594 19.84 -40.89 -6.21
C GLU A 594 19.19 -41.63 -7.39
N SER A 595 19.91 -41.75 -8.50
CA SER A 595 19.49 -42.47 -9.71
C SER A 595 20.70 -42.75 -10.59
N ASP A 596 20.57 -43.67 -11.55
CA ASP A 596 21.65 -44.05 -12.46
C ASP A 596 22.25 -42.84 -13.22
N ASP A 597 21.42 -41.84 -13.54
CA ASP A 597 21.82 -40.57 -14.19
C ASP A 597 22.20 -39.43 -13.22
N PHE A 598 22.71 -39.75 -12.03
CA PHE A 598 23.00 -38.76 -10.99
C PHE A 598 23.86 -37.59 -11.49
N ARG A 599 24.92 -37.87 -12.26
CA ARG A 599 25.85 -36.83 -12.76
C ARG A 599 25.19 -35.90 -13.77
N PHE A 600 24.33 -36.42 -14.64
CA PHE A 600 23.58 -35.62 -15.60
C PHE A 600 22.59 -34.70 -14.89
N LYS A 601 21.77 -35.25 -13.97
CA LYS A 601 20.82 -34.48 -13.16
C LYS A 601 21.53 -33.40 -12.34
N LYS A 602 22.71 -33.71 -11.77
CA LYS A 602 23.56 -32.72 -11.07
C LYS A 602 24.04 -31.61 -11.98
N THR A 603 24.51 -31.95 -13.16
CA THR A 603 24.99 -30.96 -14.14
C THR A 603 23.85 -30.06 -14.63
N LEU A 604 22.67 -30.62 -14.90
CA LEU A 604 21.47 -29.88 -15.24
C LEU A 604 21.05 -28.91 -14.11
N GLN A 605 20.99 -29.42 -12.88
CA GLN A 605 20.62 -28.65 -11.69
C GLN A 605 21.58 -27.47 -11.46
N VAL A 606 22.89 -27.75 -11.44
CA VAL A 606 23.94 -26.73 -11.25
C VAL A 606 23.89 -25.70 -12.37
N SER A 607 23.75 -26.13 -13.63
CA SER A 607 23.65 -25.21 -14.77
C SER A 607 22.44 -24.29 -14.68
N ASN A 608 21.28 -24.81 -14.29
CA ASN A 608 20.06 -24.03 -14.10
C ASN A 608 20.19 -23.02 -12.94
N VAL A 609 20.81 -23.42 -11.82
CA VAL A 609 21.06 -22.54 -10.67
C VAL A 609 22.03 -21.42 -11.06
N LEU A 610 23.16 -21.72 -11.70
CA LEU A 610 24.12 -20.72 -12.15
C LEU A 610 23.53 -19.79 -13.21
N LEU A 611 22.72 -20.28 -14.14
CA LEU A 611 22.03 -19.44 -15.13
C LEU A 611 21.07 -18.46 -14.44
N THR A 612 20.29 -18.94 -13.46
CA THR A 612 19.40 -18.09 -12.66
C THR A 612 20.20 -17.06 -11.87
N LEU A 613 21.33 -17.48 -11.30
CA LEU A 613 22.26 -16.60 -10.58
C LEU A 613 22.80 -15.50 -11.48
N SER A 614 23.23 -15.83 -12.70
CA SER A 614 23.73 -14.85 -13.67
C SER A 614 22.66 -13.82 -14.02
N VAL A 615 21.41 -14.24 -14.26
CA VAL A 615 20.28 -13.33 -14.53
C VAL A 615 20.05 -12.39 -13.34
N PHE A 616 19.90 -12.93 -12.13
CA PHE A 616 19.69 -12.12 -10.92
C PHE A 616 20.86 -11.20 -10.61
N LEU A 617 22.09 -11.63 -10.91
CA LEU A 617 23.29 -10.83 -10.73
C LEU A 617 23.36 -9.67 -11.73
N LEU A 618 23.03 -9.89 -13.01
CA LEU A 618 22.93 -8.80 -14.00
C LEU A 618 21.85 -7.78 -13.58
N MET A 619 20.69 -8.25 -13.12
CA MET A 619 19.64 -7.37 -12.58
C MET A 619 20.12 -6.60 -11.33
N SER A 620 20.85 -7.26 -10.43
CA SER A 620 21.40 -6.64 -9.22
C SER A 620 22.49 -5.62 -9.54
N LEU A 621 23.35 -5.88 -10.52
CA LEU A 621 24.36 -4.94 -11.01
C LEU A 621 23.73 -3.70 -11.67
N SER A 622 22.68 -3.90 -12.48
CA SER A 622 21.86 -2.83 -13.04
C SER A 622 21.25 -1.96 -11.92
N LEU A 623 20.64 -2.60 -10.92
CA LEU A 623 20.06 -1.89 -9.77
C LEU A 623 21.13 -1.19 -8.92
N ASN A 624 22.32 -1.78 -8.77
CA ASN A 624 23.44 -1.17 -8.06
C ASN A 624 23.95 0.08 -8.77
N LEU A 625 23.92 0.11 -10.11
CA LEU A 625 24.24 1.30 -10.88
C LEU A 625 23.21 2.42 -10.61
N HIS A 626 21.92 2.13 -10.73
CA HIS A 626 20.85 3.10 -10.48
C HIS A 626 20.82 3.56 -9.02
N THR A 627 20.56 2.67 -8.08
CA THR A 627 20.31 3.04 -6.68
C THR A 627 21.60 3.12 -5.86
N GLY A 628 22.55 2.22 -6.11
CA GLY A 628 23.81 2.17 -5.36
C GLY A 628 24.73 3.35 -5.67
N TYR A 629 25.02 3.61 -6.94
CA TYR A 629 26.00 4.65 -7.33
C TYR A 629 25.40 6.03 -7.58
N THR A 630 24.20 6.14 -8.17
CA THR A 630 23.60 7.45 -8.46
C THR A 630 22.59 7.95 -7.43
N GLY A 631 22.13 7.09 -6.53
CA GLY A 631 21.11 7.44 -5.53
C GLY A 631 19.67 7.42 -6.06
N MET A 632 19.44 7.05 -7.32
CA MET A 632 18.11 6.95 -7.91
C MET A 632 17.45 5.60 -7.53
N VAL A 633 16.41 5.64 -6.70
CA VAL A 633 15.69 4.43 -6.26
C VAL A 633 14.82 3.90 -7.40
N ASN A 634 15.13 2.71 -7.92
CA ASN A 634 14.41 2.11 -9.04
C ASN A 634 13.78 0.75 -8.64
N PHE A 635 12.47 0.71 -8.44
CA PHE A 635 11.74 -0.54 -8.19
C PHE A 635 11.17 -1.18 -9.46
N GLY A 636 11.35 -0.54 -10.61
CA GLY A 636 10.89 -1.03 -11.90
C GLY A 636 11.98 -1.68 -12.74
N VAL A 637 13.05 -2.26 -12.18
CA VAL A 637 14.09 -2.90 -12.99
C VAL A 637 13.50 -3.96 -13.94
N ILE A 638 12.41 -4.62 -13.52
CA ILE A 638 11.68 -5.60 -14.33
C ILE A 638 11.13 -5.01 -15.63
N PHE A 639 10.79 -3.71 -15.68
CA PHE A 639 10.37 -3.05 -16.93
C PHE A 639 11.43 -3.23 -18.02
N PHE A 640 12.69 -2.93 -17.71
CA PHE A 640 13.80 -3.04 -18.67
C PHE A 640 14.15 -4.49 -19.01
N VAL A 641 14.07 -5.38 -18.02
CA VAL A 641 14.24 -6.83 -18.21
C VAL A 641 13.18 -7.38 -19.17
N SER A 642 11.92 -6.99 -18.97
CA SER A 642 10.82 -7.43 -19.82
C SER A 642 10.89 -6.87 -21.22
N VAL A 643 11.33 -5.63 -21.41
CA VAL A 643 11.61 -5.09 -22.76
C VAL A 643 12.63 -5.98 -23.48
N GLY A 644 13.74 -6.34 -22.82
CA GLY A 644 14.73 -7.24 -23.42
C GLY A 644 14.18 -8.65 -23.73
N ALA A 645 13.45 -9.25 -22.79
CA ALA A 645 12.85 -10.58 -22.96
C ALA A 645 11.81 -10.61 -24.09
N ILE A 646 10.90 -9.62 -24.13
CA ILE A 646 9.84 -9.50 -25.14
C ILE A 646 10.46 -9.21 -26.51
N SER A 647 11.40 -8.27 -26.61
CA SER A 647 12.06 -7.96 -27.89
C SER A 647 12.77 -9.18 -28.47
N VAL A 648 13.53 -9.92 -27.65
CA VAL A 648 14.20 -11.14 -28.14
C VAL A 648 13.19 -12.21 -28.53
N GLY A 649 12.19 -12.48 -27.68
CA GLY A 649 11.19 -13.52 -27.96
C GLY A 649 10.34 -13.24 -29.20
N VAL A 650 9.88 -12.00 -29.39
CA VAL A 650 9.03 -11.63 -30.54
C VAL A 650 9.84 -11.52 -31.83
N LEU A 651 11.01 -10.89 -31.78
CA LEU A 651 11.82 -10.68 -32.99
C LEU A 651 12.40 -11.98 -33.53
N THR A 652 12.80 -12.92 -32.67
CA THR A 652 13.42 -14.19 -33.11
C THR A 652 12.41 -15.25 -33.52
N ALA A 653 11.14 -15.10 -33.14
CA ALA A 653 10.14 -16.12 -33.42
C ALA A 653 9.80 -16.23 -34.91
N PRO A 654 9.43 -17.43 -35.38
CA PRO A 654 8.98 -17.67 -36.76
C PRO A 654 7.77 -16.81 -37.19
N GLU A 655 7.71 -16.41 -38.46
CA GLU A 655 6.61 -15.63 -39.05
C GLU A 655 5.30 -16.41 -38.99
N ARG A 656 5.38 -17.74 -39.17
CA ARG A 656 4.24 -18.68 -38.99
C ARG A 656 3.64 -18.66 -37.58
N LEU A 657 4.36 -18.15 -36.58
CA LEU A 657 3.93 -18.01 -35.18
C LEU A 657 3.71 -16.55 -34.78
N HIS A 658 3.48 -15.66 -35.75
CA HIS A 658 3.30 -14.22 -35.55
C HIS A 658 4.56 -13.47 -35.06
N GLY A 659 5.76 -14.02 -35.31
CA GLY A 659 7.06 -13.36 -35.06
C GLY A 659 7.65 -12.66 -36.30
N TYR A 660 8.92 -12.25 -36.20
CA TYR A 660 9.63 -11.50 -37.26
C TYR A 660 10.87 -12.21 -37.86
N GLU A 661 11.22 -13.42 -37.41
CA GLU A 661 12.35 -14.23 -37.93
C GLU A 661 13.74 -13.56 -37.94
N TRP A 662 14.00 -12.64 -37.03
CA TRP A 662 15.33 -12.05 -36.88
C TRP A 662 16.33 -13.04 -36.30
N GLY A 663 17.59 -12.91 -36.71
CA GLY A 663 18.70 -13.62 -36.07
C GLY A 663 18.84 -13.25 -34.59
N ILE A 664 19.29 -14.21 -33.78
CA ILE A 664 19.34 -14.08 -32.31
C ILE A 664 20.28 -12.96 -31.85
N LEU A 665 21.45 -12.81 -32.49
CA LEU A 665 22.41 -11.74 -32.14
C LEU A 665 21.89 -10.33 -32.50
N PRO A 666 21.38 -10.06 -33.72
CA PRO A 666 20.72 -8.79 -34.00
C PRO A 666 19.54 -8.47 -33.08
N ALA A 667 18.68 -9.45 -32.79
CA ALA A 667 17.52 -9.27 -31.92
C ALA A 667 17.93 -8.94 -30.47
N THR A 668 18.97 -9.58 -29.95
CA THR A 668 19.50 -9.29 -28.60
C THR A 668 20.15 -7.92 -28.51
N ILE A 669 20.97 -7.54 -29.49
CA ILE A 669 21.57 -6.20 -29.56
C ILE A 669 20.48 -5.14 -29.65
N PHE A 670 19.47 -5.34 -30.48
CA PHE A 670 18.32 -4.45 -30.58
C PHE A 670 17.56 -4.36 -29.26
N GLY A 671 17.27 -5.48 -28.60
CA GLY A 671 16.58 -5.49 -27.30
C GLY A 671 17.37 -4.76 -26.20
N VAL A 672 18.69 -4.93 -26.16
CA VAL A 672 19.59 -4.21 -25.23
C VAL A 672 19.61 -2.71 -25.54
N ALA A 673 19.72 -2.34 -26.82
CA ALA A 673 19.72 -0.94 -27.25
C ALA A 673 18.37 -0.26 -26.99
N LEU A 674 17.26 -0.96 -27.25
CA LEU A 674 15.90 -0.48 -26.97
C LEU A 674 15.68 -0.26 -25.48
N ALA A 675 16.11 -1.21 -24.63
CA ALA A 675 16.05 -1.03 -23.18
C ALA A 675 16.87 0.18 -22.74
N GLY A 676 18.08 0.36 -23.26
CA GLY A 676 18.92 1.54 -23.01
C GLY A 676 18.29 2.85 -23.47
N ALA A 677 17.70 2.88 -24.66
CA ALA A 677 17.01 4.04 -25.22
C ALA A 677 15.78 4.42 -24.39
N LEU A 678 14.98 3.44 -23.95
CA LEU A 678 13.86 3.68 -23.04
C LEU A 678 14.34 4.14 -21.67
N GLY A 679 15.46 3.62 -21.17
CA GLY A 679 16.12 4.09 -19.95
C GLY A 679 16.54 5.55 -20.05
N TRP A 680 17.17 5.95 -21.15
CA TRP A 680 17.52 7.36 -21.41
C TRP A 680 16.28 8.25 -21.51
N ALA A 681 15.27 7.81 -22.28
CA ALA A 681 14.02 8.55 -22.46
C ALA A 681 13.27 8.74 -21.13
N LEU A 682 13.31 7.75 -20.24
CA LEU A 682 12.68 7.82 -18.93
C LEU A 682 13.35 8.83 -17.99
N ALA A 683 14.64 9.09 -18.14
CA ALA A 683 15.36 10.03 -17.28
C ALA A 683 14.88 11.48 -17.43
N TYR A 684 14.44 11.88 -18.63
CA TYR A 684 14.00 13.24 -18.91
C TYR A 684 12.74 13.66 -18.13
N PRO A 685 11.60 12.94 -18.23
CA PRO A 685 10.39 13.29 -17.46
C PRO A 685 10.59 13.09 -15.96
N THR A 686 11.50 12.22 -15.55
CA THR A 686 11.66 11.84 -14.15
C THR A 686 12.66 12.69 -13.36
N ALA A 687 13.53 13.45 -14.02
CA ALA A 687 14.53 14.27 -13.32
C ALA A 687 13.94 15.39 -12.44
N ARG A 688 12.69 15.78 -12.68
CA ARG A 688 11.97 16.76 -11.84
C ARG A 688 11.27 16.11 -10.64
N LEU A 689 11.25 14.78 -10.57
CA LEU A 689 10.56 14.04 -9.53
C LEU A 689 11.47 13.82 -8.33
N ARG A 690 10.87 13.84 -7.14
CA ARG A 690 11.52 13.32 -5.93
C ARG A 690 11.86 11.85 -6.12
N THR A 691 12.94 11.37 -5.50
CA THR A 691 13.41 9.98 -5.59
C THR A 691 12.31 8.94 -5.33
N ASP A 692 11.40 9.22 -4.39
CA ASP A 692 10.27 8.34 -4.07
C ASP A 692 9.25 8.25 -5.20
N TYR A 693 8.98 9.37 -5.88
CA TYR A 693 8.07 9.42 -7.04
C TYR A 693 8.68 8.74 -8.26
N PHE A 694 9.99 8.89 -8.47
CA PHE A 694 10.72 8.14 -9.50
C PHE A 694 10.56 6.63 -9.29
N ALA A 695 10.75 6.16 -8.05
CA ALA A 695 10.64 4.77 -7.71
C ALA A 695 9.24 4.20 -8.05
N ILE A 696 8.18 4.95 -7.76
CA ILE A 696 6.80 4.52 -8.02
C ILE A 696 6.50 4.50 -9.52
N VAL A 697 6.93 5.53 -10.28
CA VAL A 697 6.79 5.56 -11.74
C VAL A 697 7.44 4.35 -12.39
N THR A 698 8.62 3.94 -11.93
CA THR A 698 9.30 2.76 -12.49
C THR A 698 8.51 1.46 -12.26
N ILE A 699 7.88 1.27 -11.09
CA ILE A 699 7.03 0.09 -10.86
C ILE A 699 5.80 0.14 -11.76
N SER A 700 5.16 1.30 -11.86
CA SER A 700 4.01 1.52 -12.72
C SER A 700 4.28 1.17 -14.18
N LEU A 701 5.47 1.50 -14.70
CA LEU A 701 5.87 1.10 -16.06
C LEU A 701 6.01 -0.42 -16.21
N GLY A 702 6.58 -1.11 -15.22
CA GLY A 702 6.64 -2.58 -15.22
C GLY A 702 5.25 -3.22 -15.22
N GLU A 703 4.32 -2.65 -14.45
CA GLU A 703 2.93 -3.09 -14.41
C GLU A 703 2.20 -2.83 -15.73
N ILE A 704 2.44 -1.68 -16.36
CA ILE A 704 1.89 -1.37 -17.70
C ILE A 704 2.36 -2.42 -18.72
N VAL A 705 3.66 -2.74 -18.79
CA VAL A 705 4.17 -3.74 -19.74
C VAL A 705 3.60 -5.14 -19.44
N LYS A 706 3.42 -5.49 -18.17
CA LYS A 706 2.78 -6.76 -17.78
C LYS A 706 1.36 -6.87 -18.33
N VAL A 707 0.56 -5.81 -18.17
CA VAL A 707 -0.82 -5.78 -18.68
C VAL A 707 -0.83 -5.69 -20.21
N LEU A 708 0.12 -5.00 -20.84
CA LEU A 708 0.28 -5.01 -22.30
C LEU A 708 0.54 -6.43 -22.82
N LEU A 709 1.39 -7.21 -22.17
CA LEU A 709 1.64 -8.61 -22.56
C LEU A 709 0.39 -9.51 -22.38
N GLN A 710 -0.53 -9.14 -21.48
CA GLN A 710 -1.83 -9.82 -21.33
C GLN A 710 -2.84 -9.39 -22.41
N GLY A 711 -2.89 -8.10 -22.73
CA GLY A 711 -3.94 -7.50 -23.55
C GLY A 711 -3.62 -7.38 -25.05
N GLU A 712 -2.37 -7.07 -25.41
CA GLU A 712 -1.98 -6.74 -26.78
C GLU A 712 -1.67 -7.97 -27.62
N PRO A 713 -2.38 -8.20 -28.74
CA PRO A 713 -2.14 -9.36 -29.60
C PRO A 713 -0.79 -9.27 -30.33
N LEU A 714 -0.26 -8.07 -30.57
CA LEU A 714 1.06 -7.87 -31.21
C LEU A 714 2.23 -8.37 -30.36
N LEU A 715 2.02 -8.57 -29.06
CA LEU A 715 3.02 -9.08 -28.14
C LEU A 715 2.85 -10.57 -27.86
N ARG A 716 1.96 -11.25 -28.60
CA ARG A 716 1.69 -12.69 -28.47
C ARG A 716 2.34 -13.45 -29.61
N VAL A 717 3.06 -14.49 -29.24
CA VAL A 717 3.78 -15.35 -30.18
C VAL A 717 3.68 -16.78 -29.68
N GLY A 718 3.30 -17.71 -30.55
CA GLY A 718 3.17 -19.12 -30.20
C GLY A 718 2.33 -19.90 -31.21
N SER A 719 2.20 -21.21 -30.97
CA SER A 719 1.43 -22.13 -31.84
C SER A 719 -0.06 -21.84 -31.88
N VAL A 720 -0.59 -21.11 -30.89
CA VAL A 720 -2.00 -20.76 -30.77
C VAL A 720 -2.11 -19.24 -30.67
N GLY A 721 -2.74 -18.59 -31.65
CA GLY A 721 -2.90 -17.14 -31.69
C GLY A 721 -3.73 -16.54 -30.54
N SER A 722 -4.45 -17.38 -29.78
CA SER A 722 -5.14 -16.98 -28.54
C SER A 722 -4.34 -17.20 -27.26
N ALA A 723 -3.16 -17.84 -27.32
CA ALA A 723 -2.33 -18.08 -26.15
C ALA A 723 -1.76 -16.76 -25.60
N ILE A 724 -1.78 -16.62 -24.27
CA ILE A 724 -1.21 -15.47 -23.58
C ILE A 724 0.28 -15.72 -23.39
N GLY A 725 1.13 -14.77 -23.79
CA GLY A 725 2.58 -14.85 -23.62
C GLY A 725 3.34 -15.10 -24.92
N ILE A 726 4.63 -15.45 -24.77
CA ILE A 726 5.57 -15.66 -25.88
C ILE A 726 6.22 -17.03 -25.70
N ALA A 727 6.12 -17.87 -26.73
CA ALA A 727 6.64 -19.23 -26.76
C ALA A 727 7.23 -19.58 -28.13
N SER A 728 7.94 -20.71 -28.20
CA SER A 728 8.41 -21.31 -29.47
C SER A 728 9.35 -20.42 -30.30
N TYR A 729 10.15 -19.59 -29.63
CA TYR A 729 11.27 -18.88 -30.24
C TYR A 729 12.55 -19.72 -30.18
N PRO A 730 13.46 -19.59 -31.17
CA PRO A 730 14.69 -20.37 -31.22
C PRO A 730 15.67 -20.00 -30.10
N LEU A 731 16.40 -20.99 -29.59
CA LEU A 731 17.39 -20.80 -28.54
C LEU A 731 18.81 -20.61 -29.13
N PRO A 732 19.67 -19.76 -28.53
CA PRO A 732 21.00 -19.46 -29.07
C PRO A 732 21.92 -20.67 -29.09
N LEU A 733 22.54 -20.96 -30.23
CA LEU A 733 23.48 -22.07 -30.41
C LEU A 733 22.88 -23.47 -30.13
N GLU A 734 21.56 -23.62 -30.06
CA GLU A 734 20.90 -24.92 -29.83
C GLU A 734 21.21 -25.92 -30.95
N ASN A 735 21.05 -25.49 -32.21
CA ASN A 735 21.38 -26.29 -33.38
C ASN A 735 22.85 -26.71 -33.40
N TRP A 736 23.76 -25.78 -33.10
CA TRP A 736 25.19 -26.07 -33.06
C TRP A 736 25.56 -27.02 -31.92
N TRP A 737 24.89 -26.90 -30.77
CA TRP A 737 25.16 -27.74 -29.60
C TRP A 737 24.78 -29.21 -29.83
N PHE A 738 23.58 -29.45 -30.38
CA PHE A 738 23.06 -30.80 -30.58
C PHE A 738 23.38 -31.40 -31.94
N CYS A 739 23.37 -30.61 -33.02
CA CYS A 739 23.59 -31.09 -34.39
C CYS A 739 25.00 -30.77 -34.93
N GLY A 740 25.81 -29.98 -34.23
CA GLY A 740 27.17 -29.61 -34.67
C GLY A 740 27.17 -28.82 -35.97
N SER A 741 27.76 -29.38 -37.02
CA SER A 741 27.80 -28.82 -38.38
C SER A 741 26.55 -29.13 -39.22
N ARG A 742 25.65 -30.01 -38.73
CA ARG A 742 24.43 -30.43 -39.43
C ARG A 742 23.30 -29.44 -39.17
N THR A 743 22.45 -29.20 -40.17
CA THR A 743 21.29 -28.30 -40.05
C THR A 743 19.98 -29.09 -40.10
N PRO A 744 19.15 -29.06 -39.03
CA PRO A 744 17.83 -29.68 -39.04
C PRO A 744 16.87 -28.93 -39.97
N GLY A 745 15.94 -29.65 -40.59
CA GLY A 745 14.98 -29.11 -41.55
C GLY A 745 13.98 -30.15 -42.09
N PRO A 746 12.92 -29.70 -42.79
CA PRO A 746 11.83 -30.56 -43.26
C PRO A 746 12.28 -31.66 -44.23
N ASP A 747 13.34 -31.38 -44.99
CA ASP A 747 13.91 -32.28 -46.02
C ASP A 747 15.07 -33.13 -45.47
N THR A 748 15.32 -33.06 -44.16
CA THR A 748 16.37 -33.82 -43.48
C THR A 748 15.77 -34.85 -42.53
N PRO A 749 16.53 -35.89 -42.11
CA PRO A 749 16.07 -36.85 -41.10
C PRO A 749 15.73 -36.22 -39.73
N TRP A 750 16.12 -34.96 -39.50
CA TRP A 750 15.97 -34.24 -38.25
C TRP A 750 14.99 -33.08 -38.43
N ALA A 751 13.74 -33.24 -37.98
CA ALA A 751 12.69 -32.22 -38.09
C ALA A 751 12.94 -31.04 -37.13
N GLY A 752 13.64 -31.30 -36.01
CA GLY A 752 14.11 -30.29 -35.07
C GLY A 752 15.48 -30.60 -34.46
N PRO A 753 16.06 -29.66 -33.70
CA PRO A 753 17.40 -29.80 -33.11
C PRO A 753 17.52 -30.97 -32.12
N ASN A 754 16.41 -31.34 -31.48
CA ASN A 754 16.36 -32.46 -30.54
C ASN A 754 16.40 -33.83 -31.26
N ASP A 755 16.05 -33.90 -32.54
CA ASP A 755 16.08 -35.17 -33.29
C ASP A 755 17.51 -35.62 -33.59
N CYS A 756 18.46 -34.68 -33.62
CA CYS A 756 19.90 -34.95 -33.70
C CYS A 756 20.43 -35.70 -32.47
N LEU A 757 19.69 -35.74 -31.35
CA LEU A 757 20.08 -36.40 -30.11
C LEU A 757 19.97 -37.93 -30.20
N SER A 758 19.04 -38.44 -31.02
CA SER A 758 18.69 -39.87 -31.09
C SER A 758 19.36 -40.63 -32.24
N ASP A 759 20.23 -39.97 -32.99
CA ASP A 759 20.90 -40.58 -34.14
C ASP A 759 21.99 -41.58 -33.69
N VAL A 760 22.04 -42.75 -34.34
CA VAL A 760 22.85 -43.92 -33.95
C VAL A 760 24.30 -43.81 -34.46
N GLU A 761 24.58 -42.89 -35.39
CA GLU A 761 25.93 -42.64 -35.90
C GLU A 761 26.77 -41.81 -34.90
N LEU A 762 27.77 -42.47 -34.30
CA LEU A 762 28.75 -41.97 -33.33
C LEU A 762 29.36 -40.58 -33.66
N VAL A 763 28.62 -39.57 -33.21
CA VAL A 763 28.86 -38.25 -32.61
C VAL A 763 30.22 -37.50 -32.63
N ASP A 764 30.29 -36.42 -33.42
CA ASP A 764 31.23 -35.27 -33.30
C ASP A 764 30.51 -33.98 -32.82
N THR A 765 29.45 -34.08 -32.02
CA THR A 765 28.70 -32.91 -31.54
C THR A 765 29.25 -32.39 -30.21
N PRO A 766 29.26 -31.06 -29.98
CA PRO A 766 29.77 -30.48 -28.73
C PRO A 766 29.09 -31.03 -27.47
N ALA A 767 27.79 -31.35 -27.54
CA ALA A 767 27.04 -31.89 -26.42
C ALA A 767 27.58 -33.25 -25.94
N VAL A 768 27.94 -34.16 -26.85
CA VAL A 768 28.50 -35.47 -26.47
C VAL A 768 29.95 -35.36 -26.04
N PHE A 769 30.76 -34.56 -26.71
CA PHE A 769 32.13 -34.32 -26.26
C PHE A 769 32.18 -33.82 -24.80
N VAL A 770 31.34 -32.84 -24.47
CA VAL A 770 31.24 -32.33 -23.08
C VAL A 770 30.61 -33.36 -22.16
N GLY A 771 29.64 -34.14 -22.65
CA GLY A 771 29.03 -35.26 -21.92
C GLY A 771 30.05 -36.34 -21.53
N GLU A 772 30.95 -36.71 -22.45
CA GLU A 772 32.04 -37.65 -22.22
C GLU A 772 33.09 -37.07 -21.27
N LEU A 773 33.50 -35.81 -21.49
CA LEU A 773 34.46 -35.10 -20.63
C LEU A 773 33.98 -35.03 -19.18
N LEU A 774 32.68 -34.77 -18.97
CA LEU A 774 32.06 -34.73 -17.66
C LEU A 774 31.56 -36.10 -17.18
N GLY A 775 31.77 -37.17 -17.96
CA GLY A 775 31.38 -38.55 -17.65
C GLY A 775 29.90 -38.71 -17.33
N LEU A 776 29.02 -38.09 -18.12
CA LEU A 776 27.57 -38.03 -17.89
C LEU A 776 26.80 -39.27 -18.39
N GLY A 777 27.41 -40.08 -19.28
CA GLY A 777 26.75 -41.25 -19.90
C GLY A 777 25.73 -40.90 -21.00
N GLN A 778 25.44 -39.61 -21.19
CA GLN A 778 24.53 -39.07 -22.20
C GLN A 778 24.99 -37.65 -22.61
N PRO A 779 24.49 -37.08 -23.73
CA PRO A 779 24.87 -35.73 -24.19
C PRO A 779 24.59 -34.67 -23.12
N ALA A 780 25.48 -33.68 -22.98
CA ALA A 780 25.35 -32.63 -21.98
C ALA A 780 24.11 -31.73 -22.24
N PRO A 781 23.40 -31.30 -21.16
CA PRO A 781 22.16 -30.56 -21.31
C PRO A 781 22.41 -29.15 -21.88
N TYR A 782 21.49 -28.65 -22.71
CA TYR A 782 21.59 -27.33 -23.32
C TYR A 782 21.73 -26.17 -22.31
N PHE A 783 21.13 -26.31 -21.12
CA PHE A 783 21.30 -25.36 -20.00
C PHE A 783 22.77 -25.11 -19.63
N PHE A 784 23.68 -26.04 -19.92
CA PHE A 784 25.11 -25.88 -19.69
C PHE A 784 25.72 -24.78 -20.58
N VAL A 785 25.35 -24.72 -21.86
CA VAL A 785 25.82 -23.67 -22.79
C VAL A 785 25.26 -22.31 -22.40
N LEU A 786 23.95 -22.25 -22.14
CA LEU A 786 23.32 -21.01 -21.67
C LEU A 786 23.99 -20.51 -20.38
N MET A 787 24.29 -21.41 -19.46
CA MET A 787 25.03 -21.08 -18.23
C MET A 787 26.39 -20.47 -18.56
N LEU A 788 27.21 -21.09 -19.43
CA LEU A 788 28.51 -20.55 -19.83
C LEU A 788 28.39 -19.16 -20.47
N LEU A 789 27.47 -18.99 -21.43
CA LEU A 789 27.21 -17.70 -22.07
C LEU A 789 26.81 -16.62 -21.05
N SER A 790 25.94 -16.97 -20.10
CA SER A 790 25.47 -16.04 -19.07
C SER A 790 26.58 -15.65 -18.08
N VAL A 791 27.45 -16.59 -17.70
CA VAL A 791 28.59 -16.34 -16.80
C VAL A 791 29.62 -15.45 -17.51
N VAL A 792 29.91 -15.72 -18.78
CA VAL A 792 30.78 -14.85 -19.59
C VAL A 792 30.20 -13.44 -19.69
N ALA A 793 28.89 -13.31 -19.96
CA ALA A 793 28.22 -12.02 -20.00
C ALA A 793 28.33 -11.26 -18.65
N VAL A 794 28.15 -11.95 -17.52
CA VAL A 794 28.34 -11.38 -16.17
C VAL A 794 29.77 -10.89 -15.98
N VAL A 795 30.78 -11.68 -16.34
CA VAL A 795 32.20 -11.31 -16.18
C VAL A 795 32.52 -10.08 -17.03
N VAL A 796 32.05 -10.04 -18.26
CA VAL A 796 32.22 -8.89 -19.17
C VAL A 796 31.55 -7.64 -18.59
N VAL A 797 30.28 -7.72 -18.19
CA VAL A 797 29.54 -6.61 -17.59
C VAL A 797 30.19 -6.13 -16.30
N TRP A 798 30.62 -7.05 -15.43
CA TRP A 798 31.33 -6.71 -14.20
C TRP A 798 32.61 -5.93 -14.49
N ARG A 799 33.42 -6.40 -15.45
CA ARG A 799 34.68 -5.75 -15.82
C ARG A 799 34.42 -4.36 -16.39
N LEU A 800 33.46 -4.24 -17.29
CA LEU A 800 33.03 -2.98 -17.88
C LEU A 800 32.55 -1.98 -16.81
N LEU A 801 31.70 -2.42 -15.88
CA LEU A 801 31.23 -1.58 -14.78
C LEU A 801 32.36 -1.17 -13.84
N SER A 802 33.28 -2.08 -13.53
CA SER A 802 34.43 -1.79 -12.65
C SER A 802 35.31 -0.69 -13.25
N VAL A 803 35.57 -0.74 -14.56
CA VAL A 803 36.30 0.31 -15.28
C VAL A 803 35.51 1.62 -15.26
N LEU A 804 34.22 1.61 -15.63
CA LEU A 804 33.39 2.81 -15.66
C LEU A 804 33.23 3.49 -14.31
N ILE A 805 33.07 2.74 -13.22
CA ILE A 805 32.91 3.28 -11.87
C ILE A 805 34.22 3.85 -11.34
N SER A 806 35.37 3.29 -11.74
CA SER A 806 36.69 3.84 -11.39
C SER A 806 37.05 5.11 -12.17
N SER A 807 36.36 5.35 -13.30
CA SER A 807 36.57 6.52 -14.14
C SER A 807 36.03 7.82 -13.51
N PRO A 808 36.36 9.01 -14.06
CA PRO A 808 35.81 10.28 -13.60
C PRO A 808 34.28 10.31 -13.58
N TRP A 809 33.63 9.63 -14.54
CA TRP A 809 32.17 9.54 -14.60
C TRP A 809 31.59 8.88 -13.34
N GLY A 810 32.20 7.80 -12.85
CA GLY A 810 31.77 7.13 -11.62
C GLY A 810 31.93 8.01 -10.38
N ARG A 811 32.96 8.87 -10.33
CA ARG A 811 33.13 9.84 -9.24
C ARG A 811 32.03 10.91 -9.24
N VAL A 812 31.64 11.40 -10.42
CA VAL A 812 30.52 12.35 -10.56
C VAL A 812 29.21 11.71 -10.13
N LEU A 813 28.96 10.45 -10.49
CA LEU A 813 27.76 9.73 -10.02
C LEU A 813 27.68 9.64 -8.49
N LYS A 814 28.81 9.34 -7.85
CA LYS A 814 28.88 9.32 -6.38
C LYS A 814 28.65 10.70 -5.78
N ALA A 815 29.21 11.76 -6.37
CA ALA A 815 28.95 13.13 -5.93
C ALA A 815 27.46 13.48 -6.01
N ILE A 816 26.80 13.13 -7.13
CA ILE A 816 25.35 13.32 -7.33
C ILE A 816 24.53 12.57 -6.27
N ARG A 817 24.95 11.36 -5.89
CA ARG A 817 24.27 10.56 -4.86
C ARG A 817 24.35 11.20 -3.47
N GLU A 818 25.52 11.74 -3.11
CA GLU A 818 25.72 12.37 -1.81
C GLU A 818 25.00 13.72 -1.71
N ASP A 819 25.18 14.58 -2.72
CA ASP A 819 24.52 15.88 -2.80
C ASP A 819 24.39 16.35 -4.26
N GLU A 820 23.16 16.28 -4.77
CA GLU A 820 22.83 16.69 -6.13
C GLU A 820 23.01 18.20 -6.35
N GLU A 821 22.68 19.03 -5.36
CA GLU A 821 22.78 20.50 -5.49
C GLU A 821 24.24 20.93 -5.54
N VAL A 822 25.10 20.34 -4.68
CA VAL A 822 26.54 20.58 -4.71
C VAL A 822 27.15 20.15 -6.04
N ALA A 823 26.77 18.99 -6.58
CA ALA A 823 27.24 18.55 -7.89
C ALA A 823 26.83 19.52 -9.02
N GLN A 824 25.63 20.08 -8.96
CA GLN A 824 25.17 21.11 -9.90
C GLN A 824 25.97 22.41 -9.78
N HIS A 825 26.28 22.85 -8.56
CA HIS A 825 27.12 24.04 -8.32
C HIS A 825 28.56 23.89 -8.84
N HIS A 826 29.09 22.66 -8.89
CA HIS A 826 30.36 22.36 -9.53
C HIS A 826 30.30 22.30 -11.08
N GLY A 827 29.14 22.61 -11.68
CA GLY A 827 28.95 22.69 -13.13
C GLY A 827 28.68 21.34 -13.81
N HIS A 828 28.40 20.27 -13.04
CA HIS A 828 28.05 18.98 -13.61
C HIS A 828 26.57 18.90 -14.00
N ASP A 829 26.30 18.44 -15.23
CA ASP A 829 24.93 18.23 -15.71
C ASP A 829 24.35 16.94 -15.11
N VAL A 830 23.65 17.09 -13.99
CA VAL A 830 23.09 15.95 -13.25
C VAL A 830 22.07 15.17 -14.09
N LEU A 831 21.30 15.85 -14.94
CA LEU A 831 20.31 15.20 -15.81
C LEU A 831 20.99 14.22 -16.78
N LYS A 832 22.03 14.67 -17.49
CA LYS A 832 22.75 13.82 -18.44
C LYS A 832 23.42 12.63 -17.75
N HIS A 833 24.03 12.86 -16.58
CA HIS A 833 24.69 11.78 -15.83
C HIS A 833 23.69 10.74 -15.30
N LYS A 834 22.54 11.19 -14.76
CA LYS A 834 21.45 10.30 -14.36
C LYS A 834 20.87 9.55 -15.57
N ALA A 835 20.66 10.22 -16.70
CA ALA A 835 20.17 9.61 -17.94
C ALA A 835 21.13 8.54 -18.48
N ALA A 836 22.42 8.84 -18.54
CA ALA A 836 23.45 7.89 -18.94
C ALA A 836 23.49 6.67 -18.02
N SER A 837 23.39 6.88 -16.70
CA SER A 837 23.34 5.78 -15.74
C SER A 837 22.09 4.92 -15.90
N LEU A 838 20.94 5.54 -16.13
CA LEU A 838 19.67 4.82 -16.32
C LEU A 838 19.67 4.03 -17.64
N ALA A 839 20.23 4.60 -18.71
CA ALA A 839 20.39 3.93 -20.00
C ALA A 839 21.32 2.72 -19.91
N LEU A 840 22.50 2.87 -19.29
CA LEU A 840 23.46 1.78 -19.14
C LEU A 840 22.91 0.65 -18.26
N GLY A 841 22.28 0.97 -17.14
CA GLY A 841 21.68 -0.04 -16.28
C GLY A 841 20.45 -0.70 -16.93
N ALA A 842 19.64 0.05 -17.69
CA ALA A 842 18.54 -0.52 -18.47
C ALA A 842 19.03 -1.47 -19.57
N ALA A 843 20.13 -1.16 -20.25
CA ALA A 843 20.76 -2.05 -21.23
C ALA A 843 21.23 -3.37 -20.59
N ILE A 844 21.87 -3.31 -19.41
CA ILE A 844 22.28 -4.50 -18.65
C ILE A 844 21.06 -5.32 -18.20
N ALA A 845 19.98 -4.66 -17.78
CA ALA A 845 18.73 -5.32 -17.42
C ALA A 845 18.06 -5.98 -18.64
N GLY A 846 18.07 -5.33 -19.82
CA GLY A 846 17.59 -5.92 -21.07
C GLY A 846 18.37 -7.17 -21.46
N LEU A 847 19.69 -7.18 -21.27
CA LEU A 847 20.54 -8.37 -21.47
C LEU A 847 20.15 -9.50 -20.50
N ALA A 848 19.89 -9.18 -19.23
CA ALA A 848 19.39 -10.16 -18.27
C ALA A 848 18.04 -10.75 -18.70
N GLY A 849 17.17 -9.92 -19.29
CA GLY A 849 15.89 -10.32 -19.87
C GLY A 849 16.03 -11.33 -21.01
N ALA A 850 16.99 -11.13 -21.91
CA ALA A 850 17.27 -12.07 -23.00
C ALA A 850 17.65 -13.46 -22.47
N PHE A 851 18.59 -13.53 -21.51
CA PHE A 851 18.96 -14.79 -20.87
C PHE A 851 17.80 -15.42 -20.10
N TRP A 852 16.95 -14.61 -19.47
CA TRP A 852 15.79 -15.13 -18.75
C TRP A 852 14.71 -15.68 -19.70
N ALA A 853 14.49 -15.05 -20.86
CA ALA A 853 13.64 -15.60 -21.91
C ALA A 853 14.14 -17.00 -22.32
N TRP A 854 15.40 -17.11 -22.77
CA TRP A 854 15.96 -18.41 -23.18
C TRP A 854 15.94 -19.47 -22.09
N LYS A 855 16.13 -19.07 -20.82
CA LYS A 855 15.96 -19.98 -19.68
C LYS A 855 14.53 -20.50 -19.57
N LEU A 856 13.53 -19.64 -19.75
CA LEU A 856 12.12 -19.99 -19.57
C LEU A 856 11.58 -20.77 -20.78
N THR A 857 12.15 -20.61 -21.98
CA THR A 857 11.71 -21.19 -23.28
C THR A 857 10.32 -20.77 -23.76
N ALA A 858 9.43 -20.45 -22.83
CA ALA A 858 8.16 -19.79 -23.00
C ALA A 858 7.87 -18.98 -21.73
N PHE A 859 7.29 -17.79 -21.86
CA PHE A 859 6.97 -16.97 -20.70
C PHE A 859 5.61 -16.27 -20.82
N GLU A 860 4.90 -16.27 -19.71
CA GLU A 860 3.62 -15.61 -19.52
C GLU A 860 3.78 -14.37 -18.62
N PRO A 861 2.90 -13.36 -18.73
CA PRO A 861 2.94 -12.12 -17.93
C PRO A 861 3.19 -12.28 -16.42
N GLY A 862 2.86 -13.44 -15.85
CA GLY A 862 3.18 -13.78 -14.47
C GLY A 862 4.67 -13.67 -14.10
N PHE A 863 5.61 -13.86 -15.03
CA PHE A 863 7.06 -13.75 -14.74
C PHE A 863 7.45 -12.32 -14.29
N MET A 864 6.66 -11.32 -14.67
CA MET A 864 6.87 -9.91 -14.35
C MET A 864 6.26 -9.51 -12.99
N ALA A 865 5.59 -10.42 -12.29
CA ALA A 865 4.95 -10.11 -11.02
C ALA A 865 5.97 -9.57 -9.99
N PRO A 866 5.82 -8.34 -9.47
CA PRO A 866 6.85 -7.69 -8.64
C PRO A 866 7.28 -8.51 -7.41
N ALA A 867 6.34 -9.28 -6.84
CA ALA A 867 6.60 -10.15 -5.68
C ALA A 867 7.54 -11.33 -5.98
N ARG A 868 7.60 -11.81 -7.22
CA ARG A 868 8.44 -12.95 -7.63
C ARG A 868 9.74 -12.52 -8.29
N SER A 869 9.86 -11.29 -8.77
CA SER A 869 11.01 -10.83 -9.54
C SER A 869 11.72 -9.65 -8.85
N THR A 870 11.18 -8.44 -8.98
CA THR A 870 11.87 -7.22 -8.56
C THR A 870 12.18 -7.19 -7.07
N PHE A 871 11.29 -7.68 -6.21
CA PHE A 871 11.51 -7.68 -4.77
C PHE A 871 12.61 -8.66 -4.33
N LEU A 872 12.78 -9.78 -5.03
CA LEU A 872 13.89 -10.71 -4.77
C LEU A 872 15.22 -10.11 -5.21
N VAL A 873 15.25 -9.39 -6.34
CA VAL A 873 16.45 -8.65 -6.77
C VAL A 873 16.78 -7.52 -5.79
N TRP A 874 15.77 -6.81 -5.28
CA TRP A 874 15.98 -5.82 -4.22
C TRP A 874 16.49 -6.45 -2.92
N ALA A 875 15.98 -7.63 -2.54
CA ALA A 875 16.51 -8.36 -1.40
C ALA A 875 17.98 -8.75 -1.62
N ALA A 876 18.35 -9.22 -2.83
CA ALA A 876 19.73 -9.51 -3.20
C ALA A 876 20.62 -8.26 -3.12
N PHE A 877 20.18 -7.13 -3.67
CA PHE A 877 20.87 -5.84 -3.62
C PHE A 877 21.10 -5.37 -2.17
N VAL A 878 20.07 -5.46 -1.33
CA VAL A 878 20.12 -5.02 0.07
C VAL A 878 21.02 -5.92 0.92
N ILE A 879 20.87 -7.24 0.78
CA ILE A 879 21.71 -8.23 1.48
C ILE A 879 23.17 -8.07 1.04
N GLY A 880 23.41 -7.85 -0.25
CA GLY A 880 24.75 -7.64 -0.79
C GLY A 880 25.44 -6.39 -0.26
N GLY A 881 24.73 -5.26 -0.23
CA GLY A 881 25.22 -3.97 0.26
C GLY A 881 25.35 -2.92 -0.84
N ARG A 882 24.92 -1.69 -0.55
CA ARG A 882 24.82 -0.62 -1.55
C ARG A 882 26.21 -0.21 -2.07
N SER A 883 26.30 0.06 -3.37
CA SER A 883 27.51 0.58 -4.04
C SER A 883 28.74 -0.34 -3.98
N ASN A 884 28.53 -1.64 -3.81
CA ASN A 884 29.60 -2.63 -3.89
C ASN A 884 29.21 -3.77 -4.84
N ASN A 885 29.88 -3.84 -6.00
CA ASN A 885 29.60 -4.89 -6.99
C ASN A 885 29.87 -6.29 -6.42
N ARG A 886 30.84 -6.46 -5.51
CA ARG A 886 31.14 -7.73 -4.81
C ARG A 886 30.01 -8.15 -3.89
N GLY A 887 29.41 -7.19 -3.21
CA GLY A 887 28.19 -7.40 -2.46
C GLY A 887 27.07 -7.97 -3.34
N MET A 888 26.90 -7.45 -4.57
CA MET A 888 25.84 -7.93 -5.48
C MET A 888 25.97 -9.41 -5.84
N VAL A 889 27.20 -9.91 -6.05
CA VAL A 889 27.43 -11.34 -6.31
C VAL A 889 26.98 -12.18 -5.13
N VAL A 890 27.44 -11.84 -3.92
CA VAL A 890 27.09 -12.58 -2.71
C VAL A 890 25.58 -12.52 -2.44
N GLY A 891 24.97 -11.34 -2.59
CA GLY A 891 23.53 -11.14 -2.39
C GLY A 891 22.67 -11.93 -3.39
N ALA A 892 23.01 -11.89 -4.68
CA ALA A 892 22.32 -12.65 -5.72
C ALA A 892 22.48 -14.15 -5.51
N PHE A 893 23.68 -14.60 -5.12
CA PHE A 893 23.94 -16.01 -4.81
C PHE A 893 23.08 -16.49 -3.64
N ILE A 894 23.05 -15.75 -2.52
CA ILE A 894 22.24 -16.11 -1.35
C ILE A 894 20.76 -16.24 -1.73
N ILE A 895 20.21 -15.27 -2.46
CA ILE A 895 18.78 -15.28 -2.83
C ILE A 895 18.44 -16.43 -3.77
N VAL A 896 19.24 -16.65 -4.83
CA VAL A 896 18.96 -17.70 -5.82
C VAL A 896 19.12 -19.09 -5.21
N LEU A 897 20.16 -19.29 -4.40
CA LEU A 897 20.40 -20.55 -3.71
C LEU A 897 19.28 -20.87 -2.71
N MET A 898 18.85 -19.86 -1.96
CA MET A 898 17.75 -19.98 -1.01
C MET A 898 16.44 -20.31 -1.73
N GLU A 899 16.15 -19.62 -2.83
CA GLU A 899 15.00 -19.91 -3.69
C GLU A 899 15.03 -21.35 -4.21
N PHE A 900 16.20 -21.82 -4.64
CA PHE A 900 16.38 -23.18 -5.11
C PHE A 900 16.10 -24.22 -4.02
N VAL A 901 16.71 -24.07 -2.83
CA VAL A 901 16.50 -24.97 -1.69
C VAL A 901 15.04 -25.05 -1.30
N PHE A 902 14.32 -23.93 -1.31
CA PHE A 902 12.89 -23.92 -1.00
C PHE A 902 12.03 -24.61 -2.06
N ASN A 903 12.37 -24.46 -3.35
CA ASN A 903 11.68 -25.20 -4.40
C ASN A 903 11.90 -26.71 -4.24
N VAL A 904 13.11 -27.13 -3.84
CA VAL A 904 13.41 -28.55 -3.54
C VAL A 904 12.63 -29.03 -2.31
N LEU A 905 12.58 -28.25 -1.22
CA LEU A 905 11.79 -28.59 -0.03
C LEU A 905 10.30 -28.74 -0.34
N ALA A 906 9.75 -27.86 -1.19
CA ALA A 906 8.35 -27.94 -1.62
C ALA A 906 8.06 -29.19 -2.45
N VAL A 907 8.94 -29.52 -3.40
CA VAL A 907 8.82 -30.77 -4.18
C VAL A 907 9.01 -31.99 -3.28
N GLY A 908 9.93 -31.90 -2.29
CA GLY A 908 10.23 -32.94 -1.32
C GLY A 908 9.05 -33.36 -0.44
N GLN A 909 7.97 -32.57 -0.35
CA GLN A 909 6.74 -32.98 0.34
C GLN A 909 5.93 -34.02 -0.44
N GLY A 910 6.14 -34.13 -1.76
CA GLY A 910 5.31 -34.96 -2.64
C GLY A 910 5.59 -36.46 -2.54
N SER A 911 6.79 -36.86 -2.10
CA SER A 911 7.17 -38.27 -1.98
C SER A 911 8.34 -38.45 -0.99
N PRO A 912 8.35 -39.53 -0.19
CA PRO A 912 9.46 -39.86 0.72
C PRO A 912 10.81 -40.11 0.02
N ASP A 913 10.79 -40.45 -1.28
CA ASP A 913 12.00 -40.74 -2.06
C ASP A 913 12.74 -39.48 -2.52
N LEU A 914 12.13 -38.29 -2.32
CA LEU A 914 12.69 -37.02 -2.77
C LEU A 914 13.66 -36.43 -1.73
N PRO A 915 14.70 -35.71 -2.18
CA PRO A 915 15.66 -35.08 -1.28
C PRO A 915 14.98 -34.10 -0.33
N LEU A 916 15.45 -34.07 0.92
CA LEU A 916 14.95 -33.21 2.00
C LEU A 916 13.50 -33.48 2.46
N HIS A 917 12.86 -34.60 2.05
CA HIS A 917 11.51 -34.95 2.53
C HIS A 917 11.38 -34.91 4.06
N THR A 918 12.30 -35.54 4.79
CA THR A 918 12.28 -35.56 6.27
C THR A 918 12.40 -34.16 6.89
N THR A 919 13.11 -33.25 6.23
CA THR A 919 13.21 -31.86 6.65
C THR A 919 11.92 -31.11 6.35
N ALA A 920 11.33 -31.32 5.18
CA ALA A 920 10.05 -30.73 4.80
C ALA A 920 8.92 -31.19 5.76
N ASP A 921 8.86 -32.48 6.08
CA ASP A 921 7.92 -33.07 7.04
C ASP A 921 8.10 -32.52 8.47
N ARG A 922 9.33 -32.30 8.92
CA ARG A 922 9.60 -31.63 10.21
C ARG A 922 9.11 -30.18 10.23
N ILE A 923 9.25 -29.45 9.13
CA ILE A 923 8.75 -28.08 9.02
C ILE A 923 7.21 -28.09 9.00
N ASP A 924 6.62 -29.02 8.26
CA ASP A 924 5.16 -29.17 8.18
C ASP A 924 4.54 -29.52 9.54
N SER A 925 5.10 -30.51 10.24
CA SER A 925 4.65 -30.88 11.59
C SER A 925 4.83 -29.76 12.62
N LEU A 926 5.95 -29.02 12.59
CA LEU A 926 6.15 -27.85 13.43
C LEU A 926 5.11 -26.76 13.15
N PHE A 927 4.76 -26.57 11.89
CA PHE A 927 3.73 -25.62 11.48
C PHE A 927 2.33 -26.06 11.92
N ALA A 928 1.96 -27.32 11.65
CA ALA A 928 0.70 -27.89 12.09
C ALA A 928 0.54 -27.74 13.61
N TRP A 929 1.60 -27.98 14.38
CA TRP A 929 1.62 -27.73 15.82
C TRP A 929 1.41 -26.25 16.18
N LEU A 930 2.09 -25.32 15.49
CA LEU A 930 1.95 -23.87 15.71
C LEU A 930 0.50 -23.38 15.51
N VAL A 931 -0.22 -23.97 14.56
CA VAL A 931 -1.60 -23.59 14.17
C VAL A 931 -2.66 -24.25 15.04
N THR A 932 -2.48 -25.54 15.37
CA THR A 932 -3.46 -26.33 16.12
C THR A 932 -3.34 -26.15 17.63
N SER A 933 -2.12 -25.96 18.15
CA SER A 933 -1.82 -26.00 19.58
C SER A 933 -1.46 -24.63 20.17
N GLN A 934 -2.25 -23.60 19.83
CA GLN A 934 -1.96 -22.19 20.16
C GLN A 934 -1.78 -21.92 21.67
N TRP A 935 -2.54 -22.62 22.53
CA TRP A 935 -2.40 -22.51 23.98
C TRP A 935 -1.07 -23.04 24.51
N GLU A 936 -0.47 -24.06 23.87
CA GLU A 936 0.83 -24.58 24.24
C GLU A 936 1.94 -23.59 23.87
N VAL A 937 1.85 -23.04 22.66
CA VAL A 937 2.78 -22.01 22.16
C VAL A 937 2.72 -20.76 23.04
N PHE A 938 1.52 -20.32 23.43
CA PHE A 938 1.32 -19.24 24.40
C PHE A 938 2.09 -19.48 25.70
N ARG A 939 1.97 -20.68 26.29
CA ARG A 939 2.66 -21.01 27.55
C ARG A 939 4.18 -20.91 27.40
N ILE A 940 4.74 -21.37 26.28
CA ILE A 940 6.19 -21.27 26.01
C ILE A 940 6.63 -19.80 25.97
N PHE A 941 5.93 -18.94 25.23
CA PHE A 941 6.29 -17.52 25.17
C PHE A 941 6.04 -16.79 26.50
N ALA A 942 5.02 -17.16 27.26
CA ALA A 942 4.80 -16.64 28.60
C ALA A 942 5.96 -17.02 29.55
N ILE A 943 6.47 -18.25 29.45
CA ILE A 943 7.68 -18.68 30.18
C ILE A 943 8.90 -17.86 29.74
N ILE A 944 9.10 -17.64 28.42
CA ILE A 944 10.19 -16.78 27.91
C ILE A 944 10.06 -15.35 28.48
N ALA A 945 8.85 -14.81 28.57
CA ALA A 945 8.62 -13.49 29.16
C ALA A 945 8.99 -13.47 30.65
N LEU A 946 8.60 -14.49 31.40
CA LEU A 946 8.94 -14.66 32.81
C LEU A 946 10.45 -14.83 33.03
N VAL A 947 11.13 -15.61 32.19
CA VAL A 947 12.60 -15.74 32.19
C VAL A 947 13.25 -14.41 31.82
N GLY A 948 12.69 -13.66 30.87
CA GLY A 948 13.13 -12.31 30.54
C GLY A 948 13.01 -11.36 31.73
N MET A 949 11.88 -11.41 32.45
CA MET A 949 11.65 -10.64 33.66
C MET A 949 12.64 -11.01 34.77
N ALA A 950 12.92 -12.31 34.92
CA ALA A 950 13.91 -12.82 35.88
C ALA A 950 15.35 -12.41 35.53
N THR A 951 15.70 -12.39 34.24
CA THR A 951 17.04 -12.03 33.74
C THR A 951 17.23 -10.54 33.49
N ARG A 952 16.18 -9.72 33.68
CA ARG A 952 16.12 -8.27 33.31
C ARG A 952 16.56 -7.97 31.87
N SER A 953 16.42 -8.94 30.98
CA SER A 953 16.69 -8.74 29.56
C SER A 953 15.45 -8.14 28.91
N GLU A 954 15.48 -6.84 28.61
CA GLU A 954 14.38 -6.15 27.90
C GLU A 954 14.00 -6.88 26.60
N ARG A 955 14.99 -7.47 25.92
CA ARG A 955 14.78 -8.22 24.68
C ARG A 955 13.94 -9.48 24.91
N LEU A 956 14.27 -10.27 25.93
CA LEU A 956 13.53 -11.51 26.24
C LEU A 956 12.12 -11.21 26.75
N ILE A 957 11.96 -10.13 27.53
CA ILE A 957 10.64 -9.65 27.97
C ILE A 957 9.80 -9.24 26.77
N ASP A 958 10.34 -8.41 25.88
CA ASP A 958 9.61 -7.93 24.71
C ASP A 958 9.22 -9.09 23.77
N ILE A 959 10.14 -10.03 23.50
CA ILE A 959 9.86 -11.21 22.66
C ILE A 959 8.83 -12.14 23.32
N GLY A 960 9.03 -12.47 24.60
CA GLY A 960 8.13 -13.35 25.33
C GLY A 960 6.73 -12.74 25.47
N ALA A 961 6.63 -11.47 25.88
CA ALA A 961 5.35 -10.81 26.10
C ALA A 961 4.60 -10.58 24.78
N SER A 962 5.29 -10.19 23.71
CA SER A 962 4.67 -10.06 22.39
C SER A 962 4.21 -11.41 21.83
N GLY A 963 5.06 -12.44 21.90
CA GLY A 963 4.68 -13.79 21.48
C GLY A 963 3.49 -14.34 22.27
N ALA A 964 3.50 -14.18 23.60
CA ALA A 964 2.40 -14.60 24.46
C ALA A 964 1.10 -13.85 24.12
N ALA A 965 1.17 -12.53 23.92
CA ALA A 965 -0.01 -11.75 23.53
C ALA A 965 -0.58 -12.19 22.17
N ILE A 966 0.28 -12.46 21.18
CA ILE A 966 -0.12 -12.92 19.85
C ILE A 966 -0.81 -14.28 19.92
N PHE A 967 -0.21 -15.27 20.60
CA PHE A 967 -0.78 -16.62 20.67
C PHE A 967 -1.98 -16.73 21.61
N ALA A 968 -2.05 -15.92 22.67
CA ALA A 968 -3.27 -15.78 23.48
C ALA A 968 -4.41 -15.21 22.64
N PHE A 969 -4.14 -14.16 21.86
CA PHE A 969 -5.13 -13.60 20.96
C PHE A 969 -5.56 -14.61 19.90
N ALA A 970 -4.61 -15.30 19.25
CA ALA A 970 -4.91 -16.31 18.25
C ALA A 970 -5.78 -17.44 18.83
N ALA A 971 -5.47 -17.91 20.04
CA ALA A 971 -6.24 -18.95 20.74
C ALA A 971 -7.68 -18.51 21.08
N VAL A 972 -7.90 -17.23 21.37
CA VAL A 972 -9.22 -16.69 21.71
C VAL A 972 -10.02 -16.31 20.46
N ALA A 973 -9.37 -15.74 19.45
CA ALA A 973 -10.03 -15.17 18.28
C ALA A 973 -10.16 -16.16 17.10
N LEU A 974 -9.28 -17.16 17.00
CA LEU A 974 -9.20 -18.09 15.87
C LEU A 974 -9.50 -19.53 16.35
N GLY A 975 -10.79 -19.83 16.55
CA GLY A 975 -11.24 -21.16 16.98
C GLY A 975 -11.12 -22.26 15.92
N GLN A 976 -11.41 -23.51 16.32
CA GLN A 976 -11.35 -24.71 15.46
C GLN A 976 -12.14 -24.56 14.15
N ARG A 977 -13.29 -23.88 14.20
CA ARG A 977 -14.12 -23.57 13.03
C ARG A 977 -13.34 -22.86 11.91
N SER A 978 -12.40 -21.99 12.24
CA SER A 978 -11.56 -21.31 11.25
C SER A 978 -10.65 -22.31 10.52
N ILE A 979 -10.22 -23.38 11.19
CA ILE A 979 -9.40 -24.44 10.61
C ILE A 979 -10.28 -25.30 9.70
N ASP A 980 -11.46 -25.72 10.17
CA ASP A 980 -12.37 -26.55 9.38
C ASP A 980 -12.86 -25.86 8.09
N GLU A 981 -13.08 -24.53 8.14
CA GLU A 981 -13.46 -23.73 6.96
C GLU A 981 -12.26 -23.45 6.03
N SER A 982 -11.02 -23.42 6.54
CA SER A 982 -9.82 -23.10 5.75
C SER A 982 -9.13 -24.34 5.14
N TYR A 983 -9.21 -25.50 5.80
CA TYR A 983 -8.61 -26.76 5.36
C TYR A 983 -9.69 -27.82 5.23
N TYR A 984 -9.95 -28.22 3.98
CA TYR A 984 -10.97 -29.19 3.66
C TYR A 984 -10.61 -30.56 4.28
N GLY A 985 -11.46 -31.07 5.18
CA GLY A 985 -11.23 -32.34 5.88
C GLY A 985 -10.36 -32.27 7.14
N GLY A 986 -10.01 -31.07 7.62
CA GLY A 986 -9.30 -30.88 8.91
C GLY A 986 -7.80 -31.24 8.90
N VAL A 987 -7.24 -31.62 7.74
CA VAL A 987 -5.82 -31.92 7.59
C VAL A 987 -5.06 -30.61 7.31
N VAL A 988 -4.26 -30.16 8.27
CA VAL A 988 -3.42 -28.96 8.14
C VAL A 988 -2.09 -29.36 7.51
N THR A 989 -1.91 -29.08 6.22
CA THR A 989 -0.61 -29.16 5.55
C THR A 989 -0.08 -27.75 5.25
N ALA A 990 1.18 -27.51 5.60
CA ALA A 990 1.92 -26.32 5.24
C ALA A 990 2.38 -26.47 3.79
N ASP A 991 1.78 -25.71 2.88
CA ASP A 991 2.38 -25.54 1.56
C ASP A 991 3.74 -24.82 1.74
N MET A 992 4.83 -25.50 1.41
CA MET A 992 6.19 -24.95 1.52
C MET A 992 6.37 -23.68 0.69
N LEU A 993 5.53 -23.45 -0.32
CA LEU A 993 5.53 -22.19 -1.06
C LEU A 993 5.23 -20.99 -0.15
N TYR A 994 4.39 -21.15 0.87
CA TYR A 994 4.08 -20.08 1.83
C TYR A 994 5.21 -19.90 2.85
N VAL A 995 5.80 -21.00 3.33
CA VAL A 995 6.97 -20.98 4.21
C VAL A 995 8.16 -20.30 3.53
N LYS A 996 8.36 -20.53 2.22
CA LYS A 996 9.35 -19.83 1.39
C LYS A 996 9.20 -18.31 1.48
N ILE A 997 7.99 -17.79 1.29
CA ILE A 997 7.73 -16.34 1.34
C ILE A 997 8.00 -15.78 2.74
N LEU A 998 7.62 -16.51 3.79
CA LEU A 998 7.89 -16.14 5.19
C LEU A 998 9.39 -15.99 5.44
N LEU A 999 10.18 -17.00 5.04
CA LEU A 999 11.61 -17.04 5.27
C LEU A 999 12.36 -15.96 4.48
N ILE A 1000 11.93 -15.65 3.26
CA ILE A 1000 12.48 -14.53 2.48
C ILE A 1000 12.24 -13.20 3.21
N GLY A 1001 11.02 -12.97 3.71
CA GLY A 1001 10.71 -11.77 4.49
C GLY A 1001 11.53 -11.68 5.78
N CYS A 1002 11.69 -12.81 6.50
CA CYS A 1002 12.52 -12.90 7.69
C CYS A 1002 14.00 -12.62 7.40
N LEU A 1003 14.55 -13.22 6.33
CA LEU A 1003 15.93 -13.01 5.90
C LEU A 1003 16.20 -11.54 5.59
N MET A 1004 15.28 -10.90 4.87
CA MET A 1004 15.35 -9.48 4.52
C MET A 1004 15.36 -8.57 5.76
N LEU A 1005 14.44 -8.81 6.70
CA LEU A 1005 14.38 -8.06 7.95
C LEU A 1005 15.61 -8.31 8.83
N PHE A 1006 16.04 -9.56 8.97
CA PHE A 1006 17.21 -9.92 9.78
C PHE A 1006 18.48 -9.30 9.20
N SER A 1007 18.69 -9.43 7.89
CA SER A 1007 19.83 -8.83 7.20
C SER A 1007 19.91 -7.32 7.45
N LEU A 1008 18.79 -6.61 7.25
CA LEU A 1008 18.72 -5.17 7.50
C LEU A 1008 18.88 -4.80 8.98
N LYS A 1009 18.29 -5.58 9.89
CA LYS A 1009 18.34 -5.33 11.33
C LYS A 1009 19.75 -5.42 11.87
N TYR A 1010 20.52 -6.43 11.47
CA TYR A 1010 21.89 -6.62 11.95
C TYR A 1010 22.93 -5.89 11.11
N ASN A 1011 22.69 -5.74 9.81
CA ASN A 1011 23.63 -5.14 8.90
C ASN A 1011 22.94 -4.16 7.93
N PRO A 1012 22.63 -2.94 8.39
CA PRO A 1012 21.83 -1.98 7.62
C PRO A 1012 22.53 -1.49 6.34
N LYS A 1013 23.86 -1.65 6.24
CA LYS A 1013 24.63 -1.32 5.03
C LYS A 1013 24.82 -2.53 4.08
N GLY A 1014 24.32 -3.71 4.44
CA GLY A 1014 24.49 -4.97 3.74
C GLY A 1014 25.78 -5.71 4.07
N LEU A 1015 25.88 -7.01 3.72
CA LEU A 1015 26.99 -7.92 4.07
C LEU A 1015 28.36 -7.38 3.68
N LEU A 1016 28.46 -6.79 2.49
CA LEU A 1016 29.67 -6.15 1.97
C LEU A 1016 29.37 -4.68 1.67
N PRO A 1017 29.51 -3.78 2.66
CA PRO A 1017 29.26 -2.35 2.47
C PRO A 1017 30.24 -1.73 1.45
N GLU A 1018 29.92 -0.51 1.00
CA GLU A 1018 30.83 0.30 0.19
C GLU A 1018 32.15 0.56 0.93
N VAL A 1019 33.27 0.43 0.22
CA VAL A 1019 34.60 0.81 0.70
C VAL A 1019 34.81 2.30 0.41
N PRO A 1020 34.95 3.18 1.42
CA PRO A 1020 35.16 4.60 1.20
C PRO A 1020 36.51 4.82 0.50
N VAL A 1021 36.47 5.47 -0.66
CA VAL A 1021 37.68 5.84 -1.41
C VAL A 1021 38.10 7.24 -0.97
N ARG A 1022 39.20 7.34 -0.22
CA ARG A 1022 39.84 8.63 0.04
C ARG A 1022 40.85 8.89 -1.08
N PRO A 1023 40.76 10.02 -1.82
CA PRO A 1023 41.82 10.38 -2.77
C PRO A 1023 43.15 10.47 -2.00
N SER A 1024 44.21 9.92 -2.58
CA SER A 1024 45.57 10.14 -2.06
C SER A 1024 45.77 11.65 -1.94
N ARG A 1025 46.16 12.12 -0.75
CA ARG A 1025 46.61 13.51 -0.63
C ARG A 1025 47.73 13.67 -1.65
N PRO A 1026 47.74 14.73 -2.49
CA PRO A 1026 48.93 15.04 -3.24
C PRO A 1026 50.05 15.13 -2.21
N GLU A 1027 51.11 14.33 -2.40
CA GLU A 1027 52.28 14.42 -1.54
C GLU A 1027 52.68 15.89 -1.54
N GLU A 1028 52.76 16.48 -0.34
CA GLU A 1028 53.36 17.80 -0.20
C GLU A 1028 54.70 17.70 -0.92
N VAL A 1029 54.86 18.54 -1.94
CA VAL A 1029 56.17 18.85 -2.50
C VAL A 1029 56.92 19.50 -1.34
N ILE A 1030 57.52 18.66 -0.50
CA ILE A 1030 58.45 19.07 0.53
C ILE A 1030 59.62 19.63 -0.27
N GLY A 1031 59.70 20.96 -0.29
CA GLY A 1031 60.81 21.67 -0.89
C GLY A 1031 62.13 21.12 -0.33
N GLY A 1032 63.01 20.78 -1.26
CA GLY A 1032 64.41 20.49 -1.03
C GLY A 1032 65.13 20.71 -2.36
N GLU A 1033 65.87 21.82 -2.41
CA GLU A 1033 66.98 22.21 -3.31
C GLU A 1033 66.95 21.80 -4.79
#